data_AF-A0A1I2EXZ2-F1
#
_entry.id   AF-A0A1I2EXZ2-F1
#
_cell.length_a   1.000
_cell.length_b   1.000
_cell.length_c   1.000
_cell.angle_alpha   90.00
_cell.angle_beta   90.00
_cell.angle_gamma   90.00
#
_symmetry.space_group_name_H-M   'P 1'
#
loop_
_entity.id
_entity.type
_entity.pdbx_description
1 polymer ?
#
loop_
_entity_poly.entity_id
_entity_poly.type
_entity_poly.pdbx_seq_one_letter_code
_entity_poly.pdbx_strand_id
1 'polypeptide(L)'
;MEWKKLLTGSLMTAGMVFALPVLAGTLPDHEEFETGLYVPFQGTGARTALLHFSYPGAVQGTPVAWSVDLLDAQGRVLRNWQGQSALRAGGTQAKLTWDGLGASGATLSPGFYTVRLRAIALDNDTVQRIGTGLPASALAAASAKAPQLVDEQRYDVLVGSVAKPQMPAFTALRHTSRTGTAATMSAATVQPQSVGATGSLPYTIYYGNLHSQTNHSDGGGDLSTCVDAQNPQSAPYGPADAYQYALNDGLDILMTSEHNHMYDGSTGTNASANPTTAHNLYQSGLQAASTFNATHANFLAIYGLEWGVISNGGHLNIFNSPSLLEWEYNSSNQLIGDVFTAKSDYASLYTLMKTNGWVGQFNHPSTSGQFNAGGQDLGYTADGDQVMVLAEVLNSSAFSHNTTETETSRTSYEGAFNIFLERGYHVAPSSDQDNHCANWGASYTNRTGVLIPNGTALSLNAFLDAIRARHVFATEDKTGQIVLTANGHLMGDRFSNSGALTLTVNYASSAGHTVQRVQVFEGVPGSNGTVATTSSTATTTITPANGDHFYYAKITQDDGKQLWSAPVWVTQGASSGDTTPPTVSASESGSSGSITLSATASDNVGVSKVEFYVDGALKATDTASPYTASLDSTTLANGSHSLVAKAYDAAGNVGTSSTVSFSVSNSTGGDTTPPTVSASESGTSGAITLSATASDNVGVSKVEFYVDGALKATDTASPYTASLDSTTLANGSHSLVAKAYDAANNVGTSSTVSFSVSNSTTATELVKNGGFESGATSWTQTTGVINNDSGEAAHAGSYKAWLDGYGSAHTDYVRQSIAIPATATKATLDFFMHIDTAEPTTTAYDTLSVQVITSAGKYVTLASWSNMNAAAGYQEHTVDLSAYIGQTVQINFYGVEDSTQQTSFVIDDVSVKAQ
;
A
#
# COMPACT_ATOMS: atom_id res chain seq x y z
N MET A 1 -42.83 54.84 33.71
CA MET A 1 -43.69 54.44 34.85
C MET A 1 -43.65 52.92 34.88
N GLU A 2 -42.79 52.25 35.67
CA GLU A 2 -42.85 52.15 37.15
C GLU A 2 -44.27 51.79 37.60
N TRP A 3 -44.57 50.68 38.29
CA TRP A 3 -43.91 50.08 39.46
C TRP A 3 -44.58 48.72 39.79
N LYS A 4 -43.80 47.70 40.23
CA LYS A 4 -43.75 47.13 41.61
C LYS A 4 -45.04 46.39 42.06
N LYS A 5 -45.04 45.25 42.78
CA LYS A 5 -44.17 44.64 43.82
C LYS A 5 -44.95 43.35 44.29
N LEU A 6 -44.43 42.29 44.93
CA LEU A 6 -43.55 42.16 46.11
C LEU A 6 -42.95 40.72 46.16
N LEU A 7 -41.62 40.56 46.36
CA LEU A 7 -40.87 40.13 47.60
C LEU A 7 -41.15 38.66 48.04
N THR A 8 -40.22 37.78 48.44
CA THR A 8 -38.81 37.77 48.93
C THR A 8 -38.34 36.29 48.86
N GLY A 9 -37.09 35.91 48.56
CA GLY A 9 -35.91 36.05 49.41
C GLY A 9 -34.82 35.05 48.97
N SER A 10 -33.56 35.47 49.10
CA SER A 10 -32.35 34.76 48.70
C SER A 10 -32.05 33.51 49.53
N LEU A 11 -31.48 32.47 48.93
CA LEU A 11 -30.33 31.73 49.49
C LEU A 11 -29.60 30.97 48.35
N MET A 12 -28.28 31.15 48.27
CA MET A 12 -27.39 30.34 47.45
C MET A 12 -27.33 28.91 48.03
N THR A 13 -27.54 27.91 47.19
CA THR A 13 -26.99 26.56 47.39
C THR A 13 -26.75 25.93 46.01
N ALA A 14 -25.52 25.44 45.83
CA ALA A 14 -25.06 24.73 44.65
C ALA A 14 -26.01 23.56 44.33
N GLY A 15 -26.68 23.63 43.18
CA GLY A 15 -27.51 22.55 42.67
C GLY A 15 -26.67 21.68 41.75
N MET A 16 -26.37 20.46 42.21
CA MET A 16 -26.05 19.33 41.34
C MET A 16 -27.05 19.29 40.18
N VAL A 17 -26.55 19.45 38.96
CA VAL A 17 -27.32 19.11 37.77
C VAL A 17 -27.40 17.59 37.75
N PHE A 18 -28.54 17.06 38.15
CA PHE A 18 -28.92 15.69 37.80
C PHE A 18 -29.06 15.65 36.28
N ALA A 19 -28.04 15.10 35.61
CA ALA A 19 -28.21 14.60 34.26
C ALA A 19 -29.28 13.51 34.32
N LEU A 20 -30.40 13.74 33.64
CA LEU A 20 -31.36 12.69 33.34
C LEU A 20 -30.62 11.63 32.51
N PRO A 21 -30.72 10.33 32.82
CA PRO A 21 -30.19 9.31 31.95
C PRO A 21 -30.95 9.42 30.63
N VAL A 22 -30.24 9.73 29.56
CA VAL A 22 -30.71 9.49 28.21
C VAL A 22 -31.10 8.01 28.16
N LEU A 23 -32.35 7.72 27.80
CA LEU A 23 -32.78 6.35 27.54
C LEU A 23 -31.77 5.71 26.59
N ALA A 24 -31.19 4.58 27.00
CA ALA A 24 -30.26 3.78 26.22
C ALA A 24 -30.89 3.45 24.85
N GLY A 25 -30.52 4.23 23.83
CA GLY A 25 -30.59 3.78 22.45
C GLY A 25 -29.48 2.78 22.23
N THR A 26 -29.68 1.85 21.29
CA THR A 26 -28.62 0.96 20.81
C THR A 26 -27.48 1.80 20.25
N LEU A 27 -26.25 1.46 20.61
CA LEU A 27 -25.07 2.12 20.07
C LEU A 27 -24.92 1.73 18.59
N PRO A 28 -24.59 2.68 17.72
CA PRO A 28 -24.57 2.46 16.28
C PRO A 28 -23.34 1.65 15.80
N ASP A 29 -22.34 1.45 16.67
CA ASP A 29 -21.22 0.54 16.39
C ASP A 29 -21.64 -0.92 16.57
N HIS A 30 -21.09 -1.78 15.71
CA HIS A 30 -21.41 -3.21 15.62
C HIS A 30 -22.86 -3.52 15.20
N GLU A 31 -23.56 -2.60 14.52
CA GLU A 31 -24.89 -2.86 13.94
C GLU A 31 -24.84 -3.71 12.64
N GLU A 32 -23.95 -4.70 12.57
CA GLU A 32 -23.90 -5.65 11.44
C GLU A 32 -24.60 -6.97 11.81
N PHE A 33 -25.21 -7.62 10.81
CA PHE A 33 -25.80 -8.94 11.01
C PHE A 33 -24.71 -10.01 11.00
N GLU A 34 -24.53 -10.68 12.13
CA GLU A 34 -23.52 -11.73 12.30
C GLU A 34 -24.14 -13.08 12.57
N THR A 35 -23.44 -14.13 12.14
CA THR A 35 -23.84 -15.51 12.41
C THR A 35 -22.70 -16.34 12.96
N GLY A 36 -23.03 -17.18 13.95
CA GLY A 36 -22.11 -18.15 14.54
C GLY A 36 -22.61 -19.57 14.32
N LEU A 37 -21.69 -20.50 14.11
CA LEU A 37 -22.00 -21.92 13.91
C LEU A 37 -21.15 -22.79 14.84
N TYR A 38 -21.81 -23.53 15.73
CA TYR A 38 -21.16 -24.57 16.51
C TYR A 38 -21.73 -25.94 16.19
N VAL A 39 -20.85 -26.89 15.84
CA VAL A 39 -21.20 -28.30 15.68
C VAL A 39 -20.13 -29.14 16.37
N PRO A 40 -20.51 -30.11 17.23
CA PRO A 40 -19.54 -31.04 17.81
C PRO A 40 -18.73 -31.74 16.71
N PHE A 41 -17.41 -31.60 16.78
CA PHE A 41 -16.48 -32.13 15.78
C PHE A 41 -16.60 -33.64 15.64
N GLN A 42 -16.62 -34.37 16.77
CA GLN A 42 -16.87 -35.80 16.81
C GLN A 42 -18.29 -36.11 17.34
N GLY A 43 -18.83 -37.25 16.93
CA GLY A 43 -20.10 -37.76 17.42
C GLY A 43 -20.38 -39.18 16.94
N THR A 44 -20.88 -40.03 17.84
CA THR A 44 -21.16 -41.46 17.61
C THR A 44 -22.58 -41.74 17.09
N GLY A 45 -23.35 -40.68 16.81
CA GLY A 45 -24.74 -40.73 16.37
C GLY A 45 -25.26 -39.33 16.02
N ALA A 46 -26.49 -39.02 16.42
CA ALA A 46 -27.08 -37.71 16.18
C ALA A 46 -26.27 -36.58 16.85
N ARG A 47 -26.14 -35.44 16.16
CA ARG A 47 -25.44 -34.23 16.61
C ARG A 47 -26.40 -33.06 16.62
N THR A 48 -26.15 -32.10 17.49
CA THR A 48 -26.88 -30.84 17.50
C THR A 48 -25.94 -29.73 17.05
N ALA A 49 -26.29 -29.09 15.95
CA ALA A 49 -25.70 -27.82 15.54
C ALA A 49 -26.44 -26.68 16.24
N LEU A 50 -25.68 -25.74 16.82
CA LEU A 50 -26.18 -24.48 17.37
C LEU A 50 -25.89 -23.38 16.36
N LEU A 51 -26.93 -22.68 15.94
CA LEU A 51 -26.86 -21.54 15.02
C LEU A 51 -27.13 -20.28 15.84
N HIS A 52 -26.18 -19.36 15.86
CA HIS A 52 -26.25 -18.10 16.58
C HIS A 52 -26.47 -16.98 15.58
N PHE A 53 -27.35 -16.04 15.90
CA PHE A 53 -27.62 -14.88 15.07
C PHE A 53 -27.64 -13.64 15.95
N SER A 54 -26.76 -12.69 15.63
CA SER A 54 -26.70 -11.38 16.28
C SER A 54 -26.98 -10.30 15.25
N TYR A 55 -27.67 -9.26 15.67
CA TYR A 55 -27.83 -8.04 14.88
C TYR A 55 -28.10 -6.90 15.87
N PRO A 56 -27.05 -6.33 16.47
CA PRO A 56 -27.19 -5.17 17.32
C PRO A 56 -27.97 -4.06 16.58
N GLY A 57 -28.83 -3.32 17.29
CA GLY A 57 -29.68 -2.29 16.67
C GLY A 57 -30.93 -2.79 15.92
N ALA A 58 -31.01 -4.07 15.55
CA ALA A 58 -32.17 -4.58 14.81
C ALA A 58 -33.47 -4.56 15.64
N VAL A 59 -34.58 -4.24 14.96
CA VAL A 59 -35.91 -4.25 15.57
C VAL A 59 -36.20 -5.64 16.14
N GLN A 60 -36.57 -5.73 17.42
CA GLN A 60 -36.95 -7.00 18.04
C GLN A 60 -38.04 -7.71 17.22
N GLY A 61 -37.84 -8.98 16.92
CA GLY A 61 -38.73 -9.75 16.05
C GLY A 61 -38.37 -9.73 14.57
N THR A 62 -37.30 -9.01 14.17
CA THR A 62 -36.74 -9.07 12.81
C THR A 62 -36.50 -10.53 12.41
N PRO A 63 -37.13 -11.03 11.33
CA PRO A 63 -36.97 -12.41 10.91
C PRO A 63 -35.57 -12.69 10.39
N VAL A 64 -35.03 -13.86 10.71
CA VAL A 64 -33.79 -14.39 10.14
C VAL A 64 -34.13 -15.63 9.34
N ALA A 65 -33.78 -15.64 8.06
CA ALA A 65 -33.84 -16.82 7.22
C ALA A 65 -32.47 -17.51 7.22
N TRP A 66 -32.43 -18.81 7.46
CA TRP A 66 -31.18 -19.56 7.48
C TRP A 66 -31.30 -20.90 6.76
N SER A 67 -30.16 -21.36 6.23
CA SER A 67 -29.98 -22.68 5.66
C SER A 67 -28.68 -23.30 6.16
N VAL A 68 -28.70 -24.60 6.43
CA VAL A 68 -27.52 -25.38 6.78
C VAL A 68 -27.34 -26.47 5.74
N ASP A 69 -26.18 -26.50 5.10
CA ASP A 69 -25.78 -27.57 4.20
C ASP A 69 -24.76 -28.48 4.86
N LEU A 70 -24.95 -29.79 4.73
CA LEU A 70 -23.88 -30.76 4.92
C LEU A 70 -23.20 -31.00 3.58
N LEU A 71 -21.93 -30.70 3.48
CA LEU A 71 -21.13 -30.79 2.25
C LEU A 71 -20.11 -31.93 2.35
N ASP A 72 -19.86 -32.59 1.22
CA ASP A 72 -18.70 -33.48 1.09
C ASP A 72 -17.41 -32.70 0.78
N ALA A 73 -16.29 -33.42 0.64
CA ALA A 73 -14.99 -32.85 0.33
C ALA A 73 -14.92 -32.12 -1.04
N GLN A 74 -15.88 -32.35 -1.94
CA GLN A 74 -15.99 -31.64 -3.22
C GLN A 74 -16.98 -30.46 -3.14
N GLY A 75 -17.51 -30.15 -1.95
CA GLY A 75 -18.49 -29.09 -1.75
C GLY A 75 -19.90 -29.44 -2.22
N ARG A 76 -20.19 -30.72 -2.52
CA ARG A 76 -21.53 -31.15 -2.94
C ARG A 76 -22.44 -31.27 -1.73
N VAL A 77 -23.66 -30.75 -1.86
CA VAL A 77 -24.68 -30.82 -0.80
C VAL A 77 -25.19 -32.25 -0.66
N LEU A 78 -24.92 -32.86 0.51
CA LEU A 78 -25.40 -34.18 0.90
C LEU A 78 -26.73 -34.13 1.64
N ARG A 79 -26.99 -33.01 2.33
CA ARG A 79 -28.24 -32.72 3.01
C ARG A 79 -28.36 -31.21 3.22
N ASN A 80 -29.58 -30.71 3.16
CA ASN A 80 -29.91 -29.31 3.40
C ASN A 80 -31.03 -29.24 4.44
N TRP A 81 -30.88 -28.31 5.38
CA TRP A 81 -31.92 -27.90 6.31
C TRP A 81 -32.16 -26.40 6.14
N GLN A 82 -33.41 -25.98 6.32
CA GLN A 82 -33.79 -24.58 6.25
C GLN A 82 -34.72 -24.26 7.40
N GLY A 83 -34.68 -23.02 7.85
CA GLY A 83 -35.57 -22.57 8.91
C GLY A 83 -35.61 -21.07 9.04
N GLN A 84 -36.35 -20.66 10.06
CA GLN A 84 -36.49 -19.25 10.44
C GLN A 84 -36.29 -19.10 11.93
N SER A 85 -35.71 -17.95 12.27
CA SER A 85 -35.61 -17.45 13.63
C SER A 85 -36.15 -16.02 13.67
N ALA A 86 -36.34 -15.49 14.87
CA ALA A 86 -36.62 -14.07 15.08
C ALA A 86 -35.62 -13.53 16.11
N LEU A 87 -35.03 -12.38 15.80
CA LEU A 87 -34.07 -11.72 16.67
C LEU A 87 -34.72 -11.26 17.98
N ARG A 88 -33.99 -11.39 19.09
CA ARG A 88 -34.35 -10.89 20.42
C ARG A 88 -33.29 -9.88 20.86
N ALA A 89 -33.52 -9.19 21.99
CA ALA A 89 -32.50 -8.36 22.61
C ALA A 89 -31.23 -9.20 22.85
N GLY A 90 -30.09 -8.76 22.28
CA GLY A 90 -28.81 -9.47 22.35
C GLY A 90 -28.67 -10.69 21.41
N GLY A 91 -29.57 -10.88 20.43
CA GLY A 91 -29.49 -11.96 19.44
C GLY A 91 -30.45 -13.13 19.68
N THR A 92 -30.32 -14.20 18.89
CA THR A 92 -31.17 -15.40 18.99
C THR A 92 -30.40 -16.66 18.60
N GLN A 93 -30.88 -17.83 19.03
CA GLN A 93 -30.27 -19.12 18.71
C GLN A 93 -31.29 -20.09 18.11
N ALA A 94 -30.87 -20.88 17.12
CA ALA A 94 -31.60 -22.03 16.61
C ALA A 94 -30.82 -23.33 16.87
N LYS A 95 -31.55 -24.42 17.08
CA LYS A 95 -30.99 -25.76 17.25
C LYS A 95 -31.38 -26.63 16.07
N LEU A 96 -30.38 -27.23 15.44
CA LEU A 96 -30.57 -28.19 14.36
C LEU A 96 -30.05 -29.55 14.82
N THR A 97 -30.94 -30.54 14.92
CA THR A 97 -30.54 -31.93 15.19
C THR A 97 -30.30 -32.65 13.86
N TRP A 98 -29.07 -33.07 13.66
CA TRP A 98 -28.63 -33.92 12.57
C TRP A 98 -28.53 -35.36 13.07
N ASP A 99 -29.31 -36.27 12.48
CA ASP A 99 -29.36 -37.70 12.83
C ASP A 99 -28.11 -38.51 12.40
N GLY A 100 -27.11 -37.89 11.77
CA GLY A 100 -25.90 -38.54 11.24
C GLY A 100 -26.06 -39.11 9.83
N LEU A 101 -27.20 -38.89 9.17
CA LEU A 101 -27.52 -39.43 7.84
C LEU A 101 -27.50 -38.35 6.75
N GLY A 102 -27.26 -38.77 5.51
CA GLY A 102 -27.47 -37.95 4.31
C GLY A 102 -28.95 -37.78 3.96
N ALA A 103 -29.26 -36.99 2.93
CA ALA A 103 -30.65 -36.69 2.54
C ALA A 103 -31.50 -37.92 2.17
N SER A 104 -30.88 -39.00 1.67
CA SER A 104 -31.56 -40.24 1.32
C SER A 104 -31.83 -41.17 2.52
N GLY A 105 -31.46 -40.75 3.74
CA GLY A 105 -31.46 -41.61 4.92
C GLY A 105 -30.30 -42.62 4.96
N ALA A 106 -29.36 -42.54 4.01
CA ALA A 106 -28.18 -43.38 3.99
C ALA A 106 -27.15 -42.94 5.04
N THR A 107 -26.46 -43.92 5.62
CA THR A 107 -25.29 -43.69 6.48
C THR A 107 -24.16 -43.06 5.68
N LEU A 108 -23.51 -42.06 6.25
CA LEU A 108 -22.36 -41.41 5.64
C LEU A 108 -21.09 -42.25 5.84
N SER A 109 -20.23 -42.28 4.83
CA SER A 109 -18.93 -42.96 4.95
C SER A 109 -18.03 -42.25 5.95
N PRO A 110 -17.12 -42.97 6.65
CA PRO A 110 -16.14 -42.32 7.51
C PRO A 110 -15.33 -41.27 6.75
N GLY A 111 -15.23 -40.06 7.29
CA GLY A 111 -14.63 -38.92 6.59
C GLY A 111 -14.89 -37.59 7.27
N PHE A 112 -14.29 -36.54 6.70
CA PHE A 112 -14.57 -35.16 7.07
C PHE A 112 -15.67 -34.59 6.18
N TYR A 113 -16.57 -33.83 6.79
CA TYR A 113 -17.68 -33.16 6.12
C TYR A 113 -17.71 -31.71 6.60
N THR A 114 -18.12 -30.80 5.74
CA THR A 114 -18.29 -29.38 6.11
C THR A 114 -19.76 -29.11 6.39
N VAL A 115 -20.07 -28.57 7.55
CA VAL A 115 -21.37 -27.97 7.85
C VAL A 115 -21.28 -26.50 7.50
N ARG A 116 -22.09 -26.04 6.55
CA ARG A 116 -22.13 -24.65 6.10
C ARG A 116 -23.46 -24.01 6.49
N LEU A 117 -23.43 -22.99 7.34
CA LEU A 117 -24.54 -22.11 7.63
C LEU A 117 -24.52 -20.93 6.65
N ARG A 118 -25.68 -20.58 6.08
CA ARG A 118 -25.93 -19.30 5.41
C ARG A 118 -27.16 -18.67 6.03
N ALA A 119 -27.09 -17.40 6.42
CA ALA A 119 -28.25 -16.70 6.96
C ALA A 119 -28.33 -15.24 6.49
N ILE A 120 -29.53 -14.68 6.63
CA ILE A 120 -29.83 -13.29 6.31
C ILE A 120 -30.93 -12.77 7.23
N ALA A 121 -30.73 -11.58 7.79
CA ALA A 121 -31.78 -10.84 8.51
C ALA A 121 -32.68 -10.10 7.52
N LEU A 122 -34.00 -10.16 7.72
CA LEU A 122 -35.01 -9.56 6.83
C LEU A 122 -35.55 -8.27 7.43
N ASP A 123 -34.68 -7.30 7.63
CA ASP A 123 -35.06 -5.92 7.95
C ASP A 123 -35.65 -5.19 6.72
N ASN A 124 -36.06 -3.94 6.92
CA ASN A 124 -36.70 -3.17 5.87
C ASN A 124 -35.77 -2.90 4.67
N ASP A 125 -34.46 -2.66 4.90
CA ASP A 125 -33.49 -2.41 3.84
C ASP A 125 -33.26 -3.67 3.00
N THR A 126 -33.02 -4.79 3.68
CA THR A 126 -32.84 -6.09 3.05
C THR A 126 -34.05 -6.46 2.20
N VAL A 127 -35.26 -6.30 2.74
CA VAL A 127 -36.51 -6.57 2.01
C VAL A 127 -36.67 -5.66 0.80
N GLN A 128 -36.24 -4.39 0.85
CA GLN A 128 -36.23 -3.50 -0.31
C GLN A 128 -35.26 -3.98 -1.40
N ARG A 129 -34.08 -4.48 -1.03
CA ARG A 129 -33.03 -4.90 -1.97
C ARG A 129 -33.32 -6.22 -2.65
N ILE A 130 -33.82 -7.21 -1.91
CA ILE A 130 -34.02 -8.57 -2.45
C ILE A 130 -35.48 -8.83 -2.88
N GLY A 131 -36.43 -8.04 -2.37
CA GLY A 131 -37.87 -8.19 -2.53
C GLY A 131 -38.53 -8.96 -1.37
N THR A 132 -39.86 -8.94 -1.31
CA THR A 132 -40.63 -9.71 -0.32
C THR A 132 -40.73 -11.19 -0.74
N GLY A 133 -40.55 -12.12 0.20
CA GLY A 133 -40.59 -13.56 -0.09
C GLY A 133 -40.43 -14.47 1.13
N LEU A 134 -40.71 -15.76 0.96
CA LEU A 134 -40.52 -16.79 1.98
C LEU A 134 -39.02 -16.99 2.29
N PRO A 135 -38.63 -17.42 3.50
CA PRO A 135 -37.23 -17.60 3.93
C PRO A 135 -36.36 -18.45 2.99
N ALA A 136 -36.93 -19.55 2.46
CA ALA A 136 -36.26 -20.43 1.50
C ALA A 136 -35.92 -19.71 0.18
N SER A 137 -36.79 -18.79 -0.24
CA SER A 137 -36.55 -17.92 -1.40
C SER A 137 -35.71 -16.70 -1.06
N ALA A 138 -35.67 -16.25 0.20
CA ALA A 138 -34.94 -15.07 0.62
C ALA A 138 -33.42 -15.26 0.46
N LEU A 139 -32.87 -16.38 0.92
CA LEU A 139 -31.45 -16.69 0.74
C LEU A 139 -31.07 -16.85 -0.74
N ALA A 140 -31.93 -17.49 -1.54
CA ALA A 140 -31.71 -17.62 -2.97
C ALA A 140 -31.79 -16.26 -3.70
N ALA A 141 -32.75 -15.41 -3.33
CA ALA A 141 -32.91 -14.07 -3.88
C ALA A 141 -31.75 -13.15 -3.48
N ALA A 142 -31.32 -13.21 -2.22
CA ALA A 142 -30.17 -12.49 -1.72
C ALA A 142 -28.89 -12.93 -2.45
N SER A 143 -28.63 -14.22 -2.55
CA SER A 143 -27.47 -14.74 -3.31
C SER A 143 -27.44 -14.24 -4.77
N ALA A 144 -28.59 -13.97 -5.38
CA ALA A 144 -28.68 -13.48 -6.76
C ALA A 144 -28.62 -11.94 -6.90
N LYS A 145 -29.16 -11.19 -5.93
CA LYS A 145 -29.36 -9.73 -6.04
C LYS A 145 -28.46 -8.92 -5.11
N ALA A 146 -28.14 -9.49 -3.96
CA ALA A 146 -27.40 -8.85 -2.89
C ALA A 146 -26.60 -9.91 -2.10
N PRO A 147 -25.66 -10.64 -2.73
CA PRO A 147 -24.92 -11.72 -2.07
C PRO A 147 -24.16 -11.25 -0.83
N GLN A 148 -23.73 -9.99 -0.79
CA GLN A 148 -23.09 -9.34 0.36
C GLN A 148 -23.95 -9.27 1.62
N LEU A 149 -25.28 -9.48 1.52
CA LEU A 149 -26.18 -9.53 2.68
C LEU A 149 -26.31 -10.93 3.28
N VAL A 150 -25.70 -11.94 2.67
CA VAL A 150 -25.73 -13.32 3.17
C VAL A 150 -24.45 -13.57 3.94
N ASP A 151 -24.58 -13.74 5.25
CA ASP A 151 -23.46 -14.19 6.07
C ASP A 151 -23.31 -15.72 5.98
N GLU A 152 -22.08 -16.20 5.92
CA GLU A 152 -21.75 -17.61 5.71
C GLU A 152 -20.69 -18.11 6.70
N GLN A 153 -21.04 -19.15 7.45
CA GLN A 153 -20.12 -19.84 8.36
C GLN A 153 -19.88 -21.27 7.92
N ARG A 154 -18.65 -21.77 8.11
CA ARG A 154 -18.27 -23.14 7.78
C ARG A 154 -17.54 -23.80 8.94
N TYR A 155 -17.95 -25.03 9.26
CA TYR A 155 -17.31 -25.82 10.29
C TYR A 155 -17.16 -27.27 9.85
N ASP A 156 -15.94 -27.80 9.96
CA ASP A 156 -15.67 -29.18 9.59
C ASP A 156 -15.96 -30.12 10.76
N VAL A 157 -16.51 -31.29 10.42
CA VAL A 157 -16.87 -32.34 11.37
C VAL A 157 -16.35 -33.69 10.90
N LEU A 158 -15.92 -34.51 11.85
CA LEU A 158 -15.47 -35.88 11.62
C LEU A 158 -16.64 -36.85 11.80
N VAL A 159 -17.00 -37.61 10.78
CA VAL A 159 -17.96 -38.72 10.87
C VAL A 159 -17.22 -40.05 10.82
N GLY A 160 -17.54 -40.97 11.73
CA GLY A 160 -16.86 -42.26 11.83
C GLY A 160 -15.39 -42.14 12.26
N SER A 161 -14.61 -43.18 11.96
CA SER A 161 -13.18 -43.22 12.28
C SER A 161 -12.33 -42.96 11.04
N VAL A 162 -11.50 -41.93 11.09
CA VAL A 162 -10.51 -41.62 10.04
C VAL A 162 -9.11 -41.78 10.63
N ALA A 163 -8.21 -42.40 9.88
CA ALA A 163 -6.83 -42.57 10.31
C ALA A 163 -6.16 -41.21 10.54
N LYS A 164 -5.47 -41.06 11.67
CA LYS A 164 -4.73 -39.83 11.99
C LYS A 164 -3.57 -39.65 11.01
N PRO A 165 -3.31 -38.43 10.52
CA PRO A 165 -2.15 -38.14 9.68
C PRO A 165 -0.85 -38.43 10.44
N GLN A 166 0.17 -38.89 9.72
CA GLN A 166 1.52 -39.01 10.28
C GLN A 166 2.14 -37.61 10.36
N MET A 167 2.38 -37.14 11.58
CA MET A 167 3.04 -35.85 11.83
C MET A 167 4.56 -36.04 11.90
N PRO A 168 5.36 -35.07 11.41
CA PRO A 168 6.81 -35.07 11.61
C PRO A 168 7.15 -34.99 13.11
N ALA A 169 8.30 -35.54 13.49
CA ALA A 169 8.82 -35.35 14.85
C ALA A 169 9.16 -33.88 15.06
N PHE A 170 8.49 -33.22 16.01
CA PHE A 170 8.69 -31.82 16.32
C PHE A 170 8.79 -31.61 17.82
N THR A 171 9.86 -30.95 18.26
CA THR A 171 10.00 -30.52 19.64
C THR A 171 9.28 -29.19 19.81
N ALA A 172 8.34 -29.14 20.76
CA ALA A 172 7.63 -27.91 21.11
C ALA A 172 8.60 -26.74 21.28
N LEU A 173 8.24 -25.60 20.69
CA LEU A 173 8.97 -24.35 20.87
C LEU A 173 8.79 -23.84 22.30
N ARG A 174 9.76 -23.08 22.78
CA ARG A 174 9.72 -22.52 24.14
C ARG A 174 8.50 -21.62 24.27
N HIS A 175 7.88 -21.66 25.44
CA HIS A 175 6.84 -20.73 25.87
C HIS A 175 7.11 -20.39 27.34
N THR A 176 6.73 -19.19 27.77
CA THR A 176 6.86 -18.69 29.13
C THR A 176 5.94 -19.44 30.08
N SER A 177 6.35 -20.62 30.55
CA SER A 177 5.60 -21.34 31.59
C SER A 177 5.65 -20.57 32.91
N ARG A 178 4.49 -20.13 33.41
CA ARG A 178 4.32 -19.35 34.65
C ARG A 178 4.53 -20.14 35.95
N THR A 179 5.24 -21.26 35.93
CA THR A 179 5.47 -22.09 37.13
C THR A 179 6.88 -21.88 37.69
N GLY A 180 6.93 -21.22 38.84
CA GLY A 180 8.15 -21.08 39.63
C GLY A 180 8.72 -22.45 40.01
N THR A 181 9.94 -22.72 39.56
CA THR A 181 11.08 -23.16 40.37
C THR A 181 12.29 -23.19 39.44
N ALA A 182 13.38 -22.55 39.86
CA ALA A 182 14.64 -22.57 39.15
C ALA A 182 15.12 -24.00 38.91
N ALA A 183 14.93 -24.50 37.69
CA ALA A 183 15.69 -25.62 37.16
C ALA A 183 16.77 -25.05 36.24
N THR A 184 17.98 -24.98 36.78
CA THR A 184 19.22 -24.73 36.05
C THR A 184 19.29 -25.56 34.77
N MET A 185 19.41 -24.90 33.62
CA MET A 185 19.97 -25.51 32.41
C MET A 185 21.07 -24.56 31.90
N SER A 186 22.31 -25.01 32.07
CA SER A 186 23.54 -24.26 31.82
C SER A 186 23.70 -23.88 30.34
N ALA A 187 24.17 -22.66 30.11
CA ALA A 187 24.72 -22.23 28.84
C ALA A 187 25.95 -23.08 28.50
N ALA A 188 25.87 -23.83 27.40
CA ALA A 188 27.04 -24.40 26.75
C ALA A 188 27.19 -23.75 25.36
N THR A 189 28.33 -23.09 25.19
CA THR A 189 28.85 -22.42 24.01
C THR A 189 28.86 -23.33 22.78
N VAL A 190 28.26 -22.93 21.64
CA VAL A 190 28.55 -23.53 20.33
C VAL A 190 28.54 -22.46 19.22
N GLN A 191 29.62 -22.45 18.46
CA GLN A 191 29.90 -21.68 17.24
C GLN A 191 29.02 -22.11 16.05
N PRO A 192 28.89 -21.29 14.97
CA PRO A 192 27.90 -21.53 13.93
C PRO A 192 28.35 -22.64 12.96
N GLN A 193 27.58 -23.73 12.86
CA GLN A 193 27.68 -24.69 11.77
C GLN A 193 26.28 -25.14 11.31
N SER A 194 26.09 -25.00 9.99
CA SER A 194 25.13 -25.61 9.06
C SER A 194 23.98 -26.47 9.62
N VAL A 195 22.77 -26.07 9.24
CA VAL A 195 21.49 -26.70 9.54
C VAL A 195 21.35 -28.07 8.88
N GLY A 196 21.04 -29.09 9.70
CA GLY A 196 20.54 -30.39 9.28
C GLY A 196 19.72 -31.03 10.41
N ALA A 197 18.42 -31.23 10.17
CA ALA A 197 17.44 -32.07 10.88
C ALA A 197 17.38 -32.05 12.44
N THR A 198 16.21 -31.68 12.97
CA THR A 198 15.65 -32.01 14.30
C THR A 198 16.21 -31.29 15.56
N GLY A 199 16.60 -30.02 15.43
CA GLY A 199 16.68 -29.10 16.57
C GLY A 199 15.44 -28.21 16.61
N SER A 200 14.88 -27.97 17.81
CA SER A 200 13.82 -26.97 18.04
C SER A 200 14.16 -25.66 17.31
N LEU A 201 13.22 -25.12 16.52
CA LEU A 201 13.43 -23.86 15.81
C LEU A 201 13.81 -22.76 16.83
N PRO A 202 14.66 -21.78 16.46
CA PRO A 202 15.25 -20.84 17.41
C PRO A 202 14.27 -19.72 17.85
N TYR A 203 13.04 -20.07 18.22
CA TYR A 203 11.98 -19.14 18.58
C TYR A 203 11.32 -19.51 19.93
N THR A 204 10.85 -18.48 20.61
CA THR A 204 9.91 -18.54 21.74
C THR A 204 8.54 -18.08 21.24
N ILE A 205 7.49 -18.80 21.61
CA ILE A 205 6.09 -18.42 21.38
C ILE A 205 5.62 -17.51 22.49
N TYR A 206 4.87 -16.49 22.14
CA TYR A 206 4.06 -15.66 23.03
C TYR A 206 2.61 -15.67 22.55
N TYR A 207 1.66 -15.98 23.44
CA TYR A 207 0.24 -16.02 23.09
C TYR A 207 -0.45 -14.70 23.43
N GLY A 208 -1.10 -14.11 22.43
CA GLY A 208 -1.78 -12.85 22.55
C GLY A 208 -3.28 -12.92 22.29
N ASN A 209 -3.98 -11.91 22.79
CA ASN A 209 -5.26 -11.43 22.28
C ASN A 209 -5.03 -10.01 21.76
N LEU A 210 -5.09 -9.82 20.45
CA LEU A 210 -4.67 -8.60 19.77
C LEU A 210 -5.82 -7.66 19.43
N HIS A 211 -7.03 -7.98 19.88
CA HIS A 211 -8.24 -7.21 19.61
C HIS A 211 -9.18 -7.27 20.81
N SER A 212 -9.34 -6.14 21.51
CA SER A 212 -10.25 -6.00 22.66
C SER A 212 -10.47 -4.55 23.08
N GLN A 213 -11.57 -4.28 23.79
CA GLN A 213 -12.04 -2.93 24.12
C GLN A 213 -12.10 -2.74 25.64
N THR A 214 -12.03 -1.48 26.07
CA THR A 214 -12.20 -1.10 27.48
C THR A 214 -13.15 0.08 27.60
N ASN A 215 -13.31 0.63 28.81
CA ASN A 215 -14.16 1.80 29.00
C ASN A 215 -13.66 3.08 28.31
N HIS A 216 -12.51 3.06 27.62
CA HIS A 216 -12.07 4.18 26.78
C HIS A 216 -12.89 4.28 25.48
N SER A 217 -13.45 3.17 25.02
CA SER A 217 -14.51 3.11 23.99
C SER A 217 -15.72 2.39 24.58
N ASP A 218 -16.31 1.42 23.88
CA ASP A 218 -17.57 0.77 24.23
C ASP A 218 -17.42 -0.55 25.01
N GLY A 219 -16.23 -0.82 25.52
CA GLY A 219 -15.92 -2.01 26.32
C GLY A 219 -15.89 -1.77 27.83
N GLY A 220 -15.22 -2.68 28.55
CA GLY A 220 -15.04 -2.60 30.00
C GLY A 220 -16.30 -2.93 30.82
N GLY A 221 -17.30 -3.58 30.22
CA GLY A 221 -18.57 -3.91 30.86
C GLY A 221 -18.43 -4.92 32.00
N ASP A 222 -19.19 -4.74 33.08
CA ASP A 222 -19.23 -5.70 34.18
C ASP A 222 -19.85 -7.03 33.74
N LEU A 223 -19.16 -8.14 34.02
CA LEU A 223 -19.57 -9.48 33.56
C LEU A 223 -20.98 -9.88 33.97
N SER A 224 -21.50 -9.37 35.08
CA SER A 224 -22.85 -9.71 35.55
C SER A 224 -23.96 -9.02 34.75
N THR A 225 -23.64 -7.94 34.03
CA THR A 225 -24.59 -7.11 33.29
C THR A 225 -24.25 -6.91 31.82
N CYS A 226 -23.03 -7.27 31.40
CA CYS A 226 -22.55 -7.09 30.04
C CYS A 226 -23.28 -8.04 29.08
N VAL A 227 -24.06 -7.46 28.19
CA VAL A 227 -24.84 -8.16 27.14
C VAL A 227 -24.76 -7.46 25.78
N ASP A 228 -24.16 -6.27 25.74
CA ASP A 228 -24.06 -5.36 24.61
C ASP A 228 -22.94 -4.33 24.82
N ALA A 229 -22.70 -3.49 23.81
CA ALA A 229 -21.76 -2.39 23.84
C ALA A 229 -22.14 -1.36 24.91
N GLN A 230 -21.14 -0.82 25.60
CA GLN A 230 -21.31 0.16 26.67
C GLN A 230 -21.12 1.58 26.12
N ASN A 231 -21.81 2.57 26.70
CA ASN A 231 -21.53 3.96 26.29
C ASN A 231 -20.07 4.31 26.64
N PRO A 232 -19.36 5.06 25.80
CA PRO A 232 -17.98 5.43 26.09
C PRO A 232 -17.81 6.06 27.46
N GLN A 233 -16.80 5.59 28.21
CA GLN A 233 -16.46 6.03 29.58
C GLN A 233 -17.53 5.78 30.65
N SER A 234 -18.60 5.03 30.34
CA SER A 234 -19.65 4.70 31.33
C SER A 234 -19.36 3.43 32.14
N ALA A 235 -18.54 2.53 31.59
CA ALA A 235 -18.23 1.25 32.19
C ALA A 235 -17.07 1.34 33.22
N PRO A 236 -17.01 0.42 34.19
CA PRO A 236 -16.08 0.56 35.33
C PRO A 236 -14.62 0.18 35.05
N TYR A 237 -14.31 -0.60 34.01
CA TYR A 237 -12.98 -1.20 33.82
C TYR A 237 -12.23 -0.62 32.62
N GLY A 238 -11.01 -0.14 32.84
CA GLY A 238 -10.16 0.49 31.82
C GLY A 238 -8.92 -0.34 31.43
N PRO A 239 -7.98 0.25 30.66
CA PRO A 239 -6.83 -0.46 30.10
C PRO A 239 -5.95 -1.17 31.13
N ALA A 240 -5.69 -0.54 32.28
CA ALA A 240 -4.86 -1.15 33.33
C ALA A 240 -5.52 -2.42 33.93
N ASP A 241 -6.84 -2.40 34.09
CA ASP A 241 -7.60 -3.56 34.57
C ASP A 241 -7.55 -4.69 33.54
N ALA A 242 -7.68 -4.35 32.25
CA ALA A 242 -7.61 -5.29 31.15
C ALA A 242 -6.27 -6.03 31.10
N TYR A 243 -5.15 -5.29 31.15
CA TYR A 243 -3.82 -5.90 31.17
C TYR A 243 -3.61 -6.80 32.39
N GLN A 244 -4.07 -6.37 33.56
CA GLN A 244 -3.96 -7.16 34.78
C GLN A 244 -4.79 -8.45 34.71
N TYR A 245 -5.99 -8.39 34.14
CA TYR A 245 -6.85 -9.55 33.94
C TYR A 245 -6.22 -10.53 32.95
N ALA A 246 -5.83 -10.07 31.76
CA ALA A 246 -5.22 -10.89 30.72
C ALA A 246 -3.95 -11.58 31.21
N LEU A 247 -3.09 -10.85 31.92
CA LEU A 247 -1.92 -11.42 32.57
C LEU A 247 -2.32 -12.54 33.53
N ASN A 248 -3.38 -12.35 34.34
CA ASN A 248 -3.85 -13.36 35.28
C ASN A 248 -4.43 -14.61 34.61
N ASP A 249 -5.07 -14.45 33.44
CA ASP A 249 -5.63 -15.56 32.66
C ASP A 249 -4.63 -16.23 31.70
N GLY A 250 -3.36 -15.82 31.75
CA GLY A 250 -2.26 -16.52 31.08
C GLY A 250 -2.00 -16.08 29.64
N LEU A 251 -2.44 -14.88 29.26
CA LEU A 251 -1.93 -14.20 28.08
C LEU A 251 -0.51 -13.67 28.32
N ASP A 252 0.30 -13.67 27.28
CA ASP A 252 1.60 -12.99 27.26
C ASP A 252 1.48 -11.58 26.63
N ILE A 253 0.48 -11.36 25.78
CA ILE A 253 0.26 -10.10 25.05
C ILE A 253 -1.22 -9.74 25.11
N LEU A 254 -1.56 -8.49 25.41
CA LEU A 254 -2.90 -7.95 25.21
C LEU A 254 -2.81 -6.62 24.47
N MET A 255 -3.60 -6.46 23.41
CA MET A 255 -3.89 -5.16 22.84
C MET A 255 -5.29 -4.69 23.28
N THR A 256 -5.36 -3.53 23.92
CA THR A 256 -6.61 -2.76 24.04
C THR A 256 -6.69 -1.81 22.86
N SER A 257 -7.56 -2.14 21.91
CA SER A 257 -7.76 -1.51 20.61
C SER A 257 -9.08 -0.75 20.61
N GLU A 258 -9.07 0.47 21.13
CA GLU A 258 -10.32 1.24 21.32
C GLU A 258 -10.83 1.82 20.00
N HIS A 259 -12.16 1.92 19.84
CA HIS A 259 -12.75 2.58 18.69
C HIS A 259 -12.30 4.04 18.58
N ASN A 260 -11.81 4.39 17.40
CA ASN A 260 -11.12 5.65 17.18
C ASN A 260 -12.01 6.90 17.29
N HIS A 261 -13.33 6.76 17.18
CA HIS A 261 -14.28 7.87 17.17
C HIS A 261 -15.14 7.97 18.45
N MET A 262 -14.67 7.39 19.56
CA MET A 262 -15.39 7.36 20.85
C MET A 262 -14.68 8.11 21.99
N TYR A 263 -13.52 8.70 21.72
CA TYR A 263 -12.69 9.35 22.73
C TYR A 263 -13.29 10.66 23.28
N ASP A 264 -14.30 11.22 22.61
CA ASP A 264 -15.06 12.37 23.08
C ASP A 264 -16.20 12.01 24.05
N GLY A 265 -16.37 10.71 24.37
CA GLY A 265 -17.42 10.22 25.25
C GLY A 265 -18.76 9.98 24.53
N SER A 266 -18.77 9.92 23.21
CA SER A 266 -19.96 9.70 22.40
C SER A 266 -19.75 8.63 21.33
N THR A 267 -20.84 8.11 20.76
CA THR A 267 -20.80 7.11 19.69
C THR A 267 -20.97 7.72 18.29
N GLY A 268 -20.75 9.02 18.18
CA GLY A 268 -20.80 9.76 16.93
C GLY A 268 -20.75 11.25 17.19
N THR A 269 -20.33 12.01 16.17
CA THR A 269 -19.98 13.44 16.25
C THR A 269 -20.64 14.25 17.38
N ASN A 270 -19.89 14.47 18.46
CA ASN A 270 -20.29 15.37 19.53
C ASN A 270 -19.87 16.81 19.21
N ALA A 271 -20.84 17.65 18.82
CA ALA A 271 -20.61 19.06 18.50
C ALA A 271 -20.01 19.88 19.66
N SER A 272 -20.10 19.39 20.90
CA SER A 272 -19.55 20.03 22.11
C SER A 272 -18.25 19.37 22.61
N ALA A 273 -17.70 18.41 21.85
CA ALA A 273 -16.45 17.72 22.22
C ALA A 273 -15.31 18.70 22.45
N ASN A 274 -14.52 18.41 23.50
CA ASN A 274 -13.27 19.09 23.77
C ASN A 274 -12.12 18.20 23.28
N PRO A 275 -11.40 18.58 22.19
CA PRO A 275 -10.29 17.79 21.66
C PRO A 275 -9.21 17.48 22.70
N THR A 276 -8.91 18.42 23.60
CA THR A 276 -7.93 18.18 24.68
C THR A 276 -8.34 17.02 25.59
N THR A 277 -9.64 16.82 25.85
CA THR A 277 -10.11 15.68 26.65
C THR A 277 -9.88 14.36 25.92
N ALA A 278 -10.22 14.30 24.62
CA ALA A 278 -10.02 13.11 23.80
C ALA A 278 -8.52 12.75 23.68
N HIS A 279 -7.67 13.74 23.40
CA HIS A 279 -6.21 13.57 23.34
C HIS A 279 -5.66 13.06 24.68
N ASN A 280 -6.07 13.66 25.80
CA ASN A 280 -5.63 13.23 27.12
C ASN A 280 -6.06 11.79 27.45
N LEU A 281 -7.26 11.38 27.03
CA LEU A 281 -7.75 10.02 27.23
C LEU A 281 -6.91 9.01 26.42
N TYR A 282 -6.62 9.30 25.15
CA TYR A 282 -5.73 8.48 24.33
C TYR A 282 -4.32 8.35 24.93
N GLN A 283 -3.72 9.47 25.33
CA GLN A 283 -2.40 9.49 25.97
C GLN A 283 -2.40 8.74 27.30
N SER A 284 -3.51 8.74 28.04
CA SER A 284 -3.62 7.98 29.29
C SER A 284 -3.59 6.47 29.06
N GLY A 285 -4.14 5.97 27.94
CA GLY A 285 -4.05 4.58 27.52
C GLY A 285 -2.63 4.16 27.15
N LEU A 286 -1.93 4.98 26.36
CA LEU A 286 -0.49 4.79 26.06
C LEU A 286 0.36 4.77 27.35
N GLN A 287 0.05 5.66 28.29
CA GLN A 287 0.69 5.70 29.60
C GLN A 287 0.38 4.45 30.44
N ALA A 288 -0.85 3.94 30.41
CA ALA A 288 -1.23 2.72 31.11
C ALA A 288 -0.43 1.50 30.59
N ALA A 289 -0.34 1.34 29.26
CA ALA A 289 0.44 0.26 28.66
C ALA A 289 1.93 0.34 29.00
N SER A 290 2.54 1.52 28.84
CA SER A 290 3.97 1.71 29.16
C SER A 290 4.27 1.50 30.65
N THR A 291 3.40 1.95 31.55
CA THR A 291 3.53 1.72 33.00
C THR A 291 3.42 0.25 33.36
N PHE A 292 2.48 -0.47 32.73
CA PHE A 292 2.30 -1.90 32.95
C PHE A 292 3.54 -2.68 32.47
N ASN A 293 4.04 -2.37 31.27
CA ASN A 293 5.24 -3.00 30.69
C ASN A 293 6.49 -2.77 31.55
N ALA A 294 6.64 -1.57 32.14
CA ALA A 294 7.78 -1.26 33.01
C ALA A 294 7.85 -2.13 34.28
N THR A 295 6.73 -2.75 34.69
CA THR A 295 6.64 -3.58 35.90
C THR A 295 6.43 -5.07 35.60
N HIS A 296 6.19 -5.45 34.35
CA HIS A 296 5.86 -6.82 33.94
C HIS A 296 6.68 -7.27 32.73
N ALA A 297 7.96 -7.59 32.94
CA ALA A 297 8.87 -7.98 31.85
C ALA A 297 8.48 -9.27 31.07
N ASN A 298 7.52 -10.04 31.59
CA ASN A 298 6.98 -11.26 30.98
C ASN A 298 5.61 -11.07 30.32
N PHE A 299 5.15 -9.83 30.17
CA PHE A 299 3.88 -9.47 29.54
C PHE A 299 4.07 -8.24 28.64
N LEU A 300 3.32 -8.17 27.55
CA LEU A 300 3.29 -7.00 26.68
C LEU A 300 1.88 -6.43 26.62
N ALA A 301 1.70 -5.31 27.31
CA ALA A 301 0.55 -4.42 27.15
C ALA A 301 0.74 -3.53 25.91
N ILE A 302 -0.23 -3.53 25.01
CA ILE A 302 -0.27 -2.69 23.82
C ILE A 302 -1.56 -1.85 23.89
N TYR A 303 -1.44 -0.55 23.70
CA TYR A 303 -2.57 0.34 23.52
C TYR A 303 -2.57 0.85 22.09
N GLY A 304 -3.73 0.82 21.44
CA GLY A 304 -3.88 1.27 20.06
C GLY A 304 -5.32 1.60 19.72
N LEU A 305 -5.59 1.62 18.42
CA LEU A 305 -6.90 1.96 17.87
C LEU A 305 -7.47 0.75 17.16
N GLU A 306 -8.75 0.51 17.32
CA GLU A 306 -9.59 -0.10 16.30
C GLU A 306 -10.15 1.05 15.44
N TRP A 307 -9.53 1.26 14.28
CA TRP A 307 -9.98 2.26 13.32
C TRP A 307 -11.00 1.63 12.38
N GLY A 308 -12.17 2.23 12.25
CA GLY A 308 -13.23 1.66 11.44
C GLY A 308 -14.49 2.49 11.46
N VAL A 309 -15.41 2.21 10.53
CA VAL A 309 -16.65 2.98 10.40
C VAL A 309 -17.86 2.19 10.89
N ILE A 310 -18.76 2.95 11.50
CA ILE A 310 -20.08 2.61 12.07
C ILE A 310 -21.01 1.85 11.08
N SER A 311 -20.65 0.62 10.72
CA SER A 311 -21.26 -0.26 9.69
C SER A 311 -20.82 -0.04 8.23
N ASN A 312 -20.51 -1.16 7.53
CA ASN A 312 -20.21 -1.28 6.09
C ASN A 312 -18.94 -0.58 5.58
N GLY A 313 -17.83 -0.69 6.33
CA GLY A 313 -16.50 -0.35 5.82
C GLY A 313 -15.38 -1.22 6.37
N GLY A 314 -15.57 -1.90 7.50
CA GLY A 314 -14.60 -2.81 8.11
C GLY A 314 -13.72 -2.13 9.15
N HIS A 315 -13.32 -2.89 10.16
CA HIS A 315 -12.46 -2.41 11.25
C HIS A 315 -11.04 -2.94 11.10
N LEU A 316 -10.06 -2.15 11.52
CA LEU A 316 -8.68 -2.59 11.57
C LEU A 316 -7.99 -2.06 12.82
N ASN A 317 -7.17 -2.91 13.42
CA ASN A 317 -6.28 -2.45 14.48
C ASN A 317 -5.09 -1.71 13.88
N ILE A 318 -4.70 -0.61 14.52
CA ILE A 318 -3.45 0.12 14.26
C ILE A 318 -2.54 -0.02 15.48
N PHE A 319 -1.46 -0.77 15.29
CA PHE A 319 -0.41 -0.96 16.29
C PHE A 319 0.58 0.22 16.27
N ASN A 320 1.05 0.60 17.45
CA ASN A 320 2.15 1.56 17.64
C ASN A 320 1.88 2.96 17.05
N SER A 321 0.63 3.41 17.07
CA SER A 321 0.31 4.83 16.84
C SER A 321 0.53 5.63 18.13
N PRO A 322 1.27 6.75 18.11
CA PRO A 322 1.38 7.66 19.25
C PRO A 322 0.24 8.71 19.29
N SER A 323 -0.66 8.68 18.32
CA SER A 323 -1.67 9.71 18.07
C SER A 323 -3.05 9.11 17.83
N LEU A 324 -4.09 9.84 18.23
CA LEU A 324 -5.48 9.52 17.95
C LEU A 324 -5.83 9.89 16.50
N LEU A 325 -6.21 8.91 15.69
CA LEU A 325 -6.60 9.10 14.28
C LEU A 325 -8.13 9.21 14.18
N GLU A 326 -8.64 10.27 13.58
CA GLU A 326 -10.10 10.51 13.57
C GLU A 326 -10.56 11.40 12.40
N TRP A 327 -11.87 11.41 12.11
CA TRP A 327 -12.49 12.26 11.08
C TRP A 327 -13.42 13.34 11.63
N GLU A 328 -13.73 13.32 12.93
CA GLU A 328 -14.80 14.14 13.51
C GLU A 328 -14.34 15.52 13.97
N TYR A 329 -15.20 16.52 13.75
CA TYR A 329 -14.96 17.92 14.12
C TYR A 329 -16.05 18.43 15.05
N ASN A 330 -15.66 19.22 16.05
CA ASN A 330 -16.61 19.89 16.93
C ASN A 330 -17.23 21.15 16.26
N SER A 331 -18.20 21.80 16.93
CA SER A 331 -18.87 23.01 16.42
C SER A 331 -17.95 24.23 16.22
N SER A 332 -16.75 24.21 16.81
CA SER A 332 -15.72 25.23 16.62
C SER A 332 -14.74 24.87 15.48
N ASN A 333 -15.07 23.85 14.68
CA ASN A 333 -14.26 23.35 13.58
C ASN A 333 -12.85 22.90 14.01
N GLN A 334 -12.77 22.30 15.21
CA GLN A 334 -11.55 21.65 15.69
C GLN A 334 -11.68 20.14 15.52
N LEU A 335 -10.65 19.51 14.97
CA LEU A 335 -10.55 18.05 14.91
C LEU A 335 -10.56 17.50 16.35
N ILE A 336 -11.35 16.45 16.59
CA ILE A 336 -11.42 15.78 17.90
C ILE A 336 -10.14 14.98 18.15
N GLY A 337 -9.67 14.21 17.16
CA GLY A 337 -8.41 13.49 17.17
C GLY A 337 -7.15 14.35 16.98
N ASP A 338 -5.98 13.72 17.00
CA ASP A 338 -4.67 14.36 16.74
C ASP A 338 -4.39 14.47 15.23
N VAL A 339 -4.78 13.43 14.48
CA VAL A 339 -4.47 13.28 13.05
C VAL A 339 -5.75 13.03 12.28
N PHE A 340 -6.02 13.89 11.29
CA PHE A 340 -7.19 13.70 10.43
C PHE A 340 -6.99 12.48 9.54
N THR A 341 -7.95 11.58 9.57
CA THR A 341 -8.08 10.45 8.64
C THR A 341 -9.48 10.48 8.08
N ALA A 342 -9.64 10.46 6.75
CA ALA A 342 -10.97 10.53 6.17
C ALA A 342 -11.75 9.23 6.41
N LYS A 343 -13.02 9.36 6.82
CA LYS A 343 -13.93 8.23 7.03
C LYS A 343 -13.99 7.35 5.77
N SER A 344 -13.78 6.04 5.95
CA SER A 344 -13.81 5.02 4.88
C SER A 344 -12.75 5.15 3.76
N ASP A 345 -11.74 6.01 3.92
CA ASP A 345 -10.62 6.10 2.96
C ASP A 345 -9.42 5.26 3.41
N TYR A 346 -9.53 3.95 3.18
CA TYR A 346 -8.51 2.98 3.56
C TYR A 346 -7.19 3.17 2.80
N ALA A 347 -7.25 3.58 1.52
CA ALA A 347 -6.05 3.79 0.71
C ALA A 347 -5.19 4.93 1.29
N SER A 348 -5.80 6.08 1.60
CA SER A 348 -5.09 7.20 2.24
C SER A 348 -4.60 6.84 3.64
N LEU A 349 -5.40 6.07 4.41
CA LEU A 349 -4.98 5.58 5.72
C LEU A 349 -3.73 4.70 5.63
N TYR A 350 -3.67 3.77 4.68
CA TYR A 350 -2.49 2.90 4.49
C TYR A 350 -1.24 3.70 4.12
N THR A 351 -1.37 4.71 3.24
CA THR A 351 -0.26 5.62 2.91
C THR A 351 0.22 6.40 4.15
N LEU A 352 -0.70 6.85 4.99
CA LEU A 352 -0.37 7.54 6.25
C LEU A 352 0.34 6.59 7.23
N MET A 353 -0.19 5.38 7.43
CA MET A 353 0.41 4.35 8.29
C MET A 353 1.83 4.04 7.85
N LYS A 354 2.05 3.87 6.54
CA LYS A 354 3.37 3.57 5.97
C LYS A 354 4.35 4.68 6.25
N THR A 355 3.93 5.93 6.04
CA THR A 355 4.75 7.13 6.27
C THR A 355 5.20 7.22 7.72
N ASN A 356 4.37 6.77 8.67
CA ASN A 356 4.66 6.81 10.11
C ASN A 356 5.23 5.50 10.68
N GLY A 357 5.41 4.46 9.84
CA GLY A 357 5.90 3.15 10.28
C GLY A 357 4.92 2.37 11.17
N TRP A 358 3.64 2.74 11.16
CA TRP A 358 2.57 2.02 11.84
C TRP A 358 2.25 0.72 11.11
N VAL A 359 1.68 -0.22 11.86
CA VAL A 359 1.38 -1.57 11.40
C VAL A 359 -0.08 -1.85 11.73
N GLY A 360 -0.78 -2.66 10.94
CA GLY A 360 -2.18 -2.97 11.18
C GLY A 360 -2.57 -4.43 11.00
N GLN A 361 -3.76 -4.73 11.51
CA GLN A 361 -4.48 -6.00 11.41
C GLN A 361 -5.87 -5.74 10.87
N PHE A 362 -6.35 -6.54 9.93
CA PHE A 362 -7.76 -6.55 9.56
C PHE A 362 -8.56 -7.29 10.63
N ASN A 363 -9.55 -6.63 11.22
CA ASN A 363 -10.41 -7.21 12.25
C ASN A 363 -11.71 -7.71 11.63
N HIS A 364 -12.20 -8.86 12.12
CA HIS A 364 -13.46 -9.51 11.74
C HIS A 364 -13.91 -9.28 10.28
N PRO A 365 -13.02 -9.51 9.28
CA PRO A 365 -13.26 -9.01 7.94
C PRO A 365 -14.36 -9.81 7.23
N SER A 366 -15.30 -9.09 6.61
CA SER A 366 -16.31 -9.66 5.72
C SER A 366 -15.75 -9.89 4.31
N THR A 367 -16.33 -10.83 3.58
CA THR A 367 -15.93 -11.17 2.20
C THR A 367 -16.30 -10.12 1.15
N SER A 368 -17.07 -9.09 1.53
CA SER A 368 -17.46 -7.98 0.66
C SER A 368 -17.89 -6.76 1.49
N GLY A 369 -18.03 -5.59 0.85
CA GLY A 369 -18.53 -4.36 1.48
C GLY A 369 -17.58 -3.66 2.44
N GLN A 370 -16.37 -4.20 2.67
CA GLN A 370 -15.39 -3.65 3.60
C GLN A 370 -14.05 -3.36 2.92
N PHE A 371 -13.21 -2.54 3.55
CA PHE A 371 -11.84 -2.18 3.16
C PHE A 371 -11.74 -1.74 1.69
N ASN A 372 -12.68 -0.88 1.26
CA ASN A 372 -12.72 -0.43 -0.13
C ASN A 372 -11.49 0.43 -0.43
N ALA A 373 -10.73 0.03 -1.44
CA ALA A 373 -9.58 0.78 -1.94
C ALA A 373 -9.59 0.74 -3.46
N GLY A 374 -9.49 1.91 -4.10
CA GLY A 374 -9.55 2.01 -5.56
C GLY A 374 -10.91 1.60 -6.16
N GLY A 375 -12.00 1.68 -5.39
CA GLY A 375 -13.34 1.26 -5.84
C GLY A 375 -13.60 -0.24 -5.75
N GLN A 376 -12.68 -1.01 -5.15
CA GLN A 376 -12.81 -2.45 -4.96
C GLN A 376 -12.84 -2.78 -3.46
N ASP A 377 -13.86 -3.53 -3.03
CA ASP A 377 -13.94 -4.07 -1.65
C ASP A 377 -12.73 -4.95 -1.38
N LEU A 378 -12.20 -4.93 -0.15
CA LEU A 378 -10.91 -5.47 0.27
C LEU A 378 -9.79 -5.26 -0.77
N GLY A 379 -9.79 -4.06 -1.38
CA GLY A 379 -8.94 -3.71 -2.51
C GLY A 379 -7.46 -3.74 -2.14
N TYR A 380 -6.62 -4.22 -3.05
CA TYR A 380 -5.17 -4.22 -2.87
C TYR A 380 -4.58 -2.83 -3.07
N THR A 381 -3.69 -2.42 -2.18
CA THR A 381 -2.74 -1.33 -2.43
C THR A 381 -1.35 -1.76 -1.97
N ALA A 382 -0.30 -1.27 -2.64
CA ALA A 382 1.08 -1.57 -2.26
C ALA A 382 1.43 -1.04 -0.85
N ASP A 383 0.86 0.11 -0.48
CA ASP A 383 1.01 0.66 0.87
C ASP A 383 0.29 -0.22 1.90
N GLY A 384 -0.92 -0.69 1.57
CA GLY A 384 -1.68 -1.65 2.36
C GLY A 384 -0.90 -2.94 2.61
N ASP A 385 -0.32 -3.56 1.58
CA ASP A 385 0.50 -4.78 1.71
C ASP A 385 1.70 -4.61 2.65
N GLN A 386 2.26 -3.40 2.66
CA GLN A 386 3.40 -3.08 3.50
C GLN A 386 3.02 -2.94 4.98
N VAL A 387 1.85 -2.35 5.27
CA VAL A 387 1.47 -1.98 6.65
C VAL A 387 0.47 -2.94 7.29
N MET A 388 -0.39 -3.59 6.51
CA MET A 388 -1.35 -4.58 7.00
C MET A 388 -0.68 -5.95 7.01
N VAL A 389 -0.41 -6.46 8.21
CA VAL A 389 0.44 -7.67 8.39
C VAL A 389 -0.31 -8.85 9.00
N LEU A 390 -1.47 -8.60 9.61
CA LEU A 390 -2.35 -9.64 10.17
C LEU A 390 -3.77 -9.50 9.60
N ALA A 391 -4.50 -10.61 9.62
CA ALA A 391 -5.94 -10.62 9.38
C ALA A 391 -6.57 -11.70 10.24
N GLU A 392 -7.66 -11.36 10.93
CA GLU A 392 -8.39 -12.33 11.73
C GLU A 392 -8.95 -13.44 10.84
N VAL A 393 -8.75 -14.69 11.28
CA VAL A 393 -9.41 -15.87 10.68
C VAL A 393 -10.52 -16.40 11.57
N LEU A 394 -10.53 -16.02 12.85
CA LEU A 394 -11.54 -16.41 13.82
C LEU A 394 -11.62 -15.42 14.97
N ASN A 395 -12.83 -15.03 15.33
CA ASN A 395 -13.11 -14.26 16.54
C ASN A 395 -14.19 -14.95 17.40
N SER A 396 -14.08 -14.81 18.72
CA SER A 396 -15.15 -15.21 19.64
C SER A 396 -16.23 -14.14 19.71
N SER A 397 -17.37 -14.43 20.34
CA SER A 397 -18.41 -13.42 20.55
C SER A 397 -17.91 -12.23 21.36
N ALA A 398 -17.99 -11.02 20.79
CA ALA A 398 -17.52 -9.77 21.39
C ALA A 398 -18.11 -9.47 22.78
N PHE A 399 -19.41 -9.75 22.95
CA PHE A 399 -20.14 -9.58 24.21
C PHE A 399 -20.26 -10.86 25.04
N SER A 400 -19.37 -11.84 24.83
CA SER A 400 -19.33 -13.02 25.71
C SER A 400 -18.93 -12.59 27.12
N HIS A 401 -19.75 -12.91 28.11
CA HIS A 401 -19.39 -12.81 29.53
C HIS A 401 -18.83 -14.14 30.07
N ASN A 402 -18.47 -15.08 29.19
CA ASN A 402 -17.94 -16.38 29.58
C ASN A 402 -16.54 -16.23 30.18
N THR A 403 -16.29 -16.84 31.33
CA THR A 403 -14.96 -16.86 31.98
C THR A 403 -14.42 -18.27 32.16
N THR A 404 -15.00 -19.23 31.45
CA THR A 404 -14.69 -20.66 31.53
C THR A 404 -14.15 -21.20 30.22
N GLU A 405 -13.96 -20.32 29.22
CA GLU A 405 -13.47 -20.64 27.89
C GLU A 405 -14.33 -21.65 27.12
N THR A 406 -15.63 -21.62 27.38
CA THR A 406 -16.60 -22.53 26.76
C THR A 406 -17.53 -21.84 25.77
N GLU A 407 -17.20 -20.61 25.34
CA GLU A 407 -17.98 -19.91 24.32
C GLU A 407 -18.11 -20.78 23.05
N THR A 408 -19.35 -20.89 22.56
CA THR A 408 -19.70 -21.68 21.39
C THR A 408 -20.00 -20.80 20.18
N SER A 409 -20.40 -19.54 20.41
CA SER A 409 -20.57 -18.54 19.36
C SER A 409 -19.21 -18.03 18.90
N ARG A 410 -18.81 -18.45 17.70
CA ARG A 410 -17.56 -18.05 17.05
C ARG A 410 -17.82 -17.82 15.56
N THR A 411 -17.16 -16.81 15.02
CA THR A 411 -17.28 -16.42 13.62
C THR A 411 -15.95 -16.69 12.93
N SER A 412 -16.00 -17.34 11.77
CA SER A 412 -14.85 -17.62 10.92
C SER A 412 -14.76 -16.59 9.80
N TYR A 413 -13.55 -16.10 9.56
CA TYR A 413 -13.23 -15.10 8.54
C TYR A 413 -12.24 -15.64 7.49
N GLU A 414 -12.07 -16.96 7.42
CA GLU A 414 -11.15 -17.63 6.48
C GLU A 414 -11.42 -17.25 5.00
N GLY A 415 -12.68 -16.96 4.66
CA GLY A 415 -13.05 -16.50 3.33
C GLY A 415 -12.40 -15.16 2.97
N ALA A 416 -12.48 -14.18 3.86
CA ALA A 416 -11.87 -12.86 3.66
C ALA A 416 -10.34 -12.93 3.73
N PHE A 417 -9.78 -13.74 4.64
CA PHE A 417 -8.35 -14.02 4.69
C PHE A 417 -7.80 -14.51 3.34
N ASN A 418 -8.48 -15.48 2.71
CA ASN A 418 -8.10 -15.98 1.40
C ASN A 418 -8.22 -14.93 0.29
N ILE A 419 -9.23 -14.05 0.35
CA ILE A 419 -9.37 -12.94 -0.59
C ILE A 419 -8.20 -11.96 -0.47
N PHE A 420 -7.76 -11.62 0.74
CA PHE A 420 -6.59 -10.76 0.94
C PHE A 420 -5.33 -11.36 0.31
N LEU A 421 -5.05 -12.65 0.57
CA LEU A 421 -3.90 -13.34 0.00
C LEU A 421 -3.95 -13.40 -1.53
N GLU A 422 -5.11 -13.74 -2.11
CA GLU A 422 -5.31 -13.79 -3.57
C GLU A 422 -5.24 -12.42 -4.25
N ARG A 423 -5.50 -11.34 -3.50
CA ARG A 423 -5.31 -9.96 -3.98
C ARG A 423 -3.87 -9.48 -3.88
N GLY A 424 -3.00 -10.24 -3.22
CA GLY A 424 -1.58 -9.96 -3.11
C GLY A 424 -1.14 -9.40 -1.76
N TYR A 425 -2.05 -9.27 -0.78
CA TYR A 425 -1.63 -8.93 0.58
C TYR A 425 -0.84 -10.09 1.19
N HIS A 426 0.20 -9.74 1.94
CA HIS A 426 0.98 -10.67 2.73
C HIS A 426 0.55 -10.56 4.19
N VAL A 427 -0.50 -11.27 4.57
CA VAL A 427 -1.02 -11.26 5.95
C VAL A 427 -0.81 -12.62 6.62
N ALA A 428 -0.53 -12.62 7.92
CA ALA A 428 -0.60 -13.82 8.75
C ALA A 428 -1.96 -13.91 9.46
N PRO A 429 -2.45 -15.12 9.77
CA PRO A 429 -3.71 -15.28 10.47
C PRO A 429 -3.56 -14.86 11.94
N SER A 430 -4.56 -14.14 12.46
CA SER A 430 -4.76 -13.92 13.89
C SER A 430 -6.08 -14.55 14.35
N SER A 431 -6.18 -14.83 15.65
CA SER A 431 -7.46 -15.17 16.27
C SER A 431 -7.57 -14.52 17.63
N ASP A 432 -8.62 -13.70 17.77
CA ASP A 432 -8.78 -12.77 18.87
C ASP A 432 -10.21 -12.85 19.42
N GLN A 433 -10.57 -12.02 20.39
CA GLN A 433 -11.84 -12.19 21.12
C GLN A 433 -12.78 -10.99 21.07
N ASP A 434 -12.28 -9.82 20.65
CA ASP A 434 -13.08 -8.59 20.56
C ASP A 434 -13.81 -8.30 21.88
N ASN A 435 -13.11 -8.50 23.01
CA ASN A 435 -13.75 -8.49 24.32
C ASN A 435 -14.26 -7.09 24.66
N HIS A 436 -15.58 -6.95 24.81
CA HIS A 436 -16.21 -5.75 25.37
C HIS A 436 -16.58 -5.96 26.85
N CYS A 437 -16.83 -7.19 27.26
CA CYS A 437 -16.99 -7.55 28.66
C CYS A 437 -15.62 -7.71 29.33
N ALA A 438 -15.55 -7.47 30.64
CA ALA A 438 -14.30 -7.49 31.41
C ALA A 438 -13.76 -8.92 31.69
N ASN A 439 -13.53 -9.70 30.63
CA ASN A 439 -13.02 -11.08 30.64
C ASN A 439 -11.88 -11.32 29.64
N TRP A 440 -11.03 -10.33 29.37
CA TRP A 440 -9.97 -10.37 28.36
C TRP A 440 -9.16 -11.68 28.33
N GLY A 441 -9.33 -12.45 27.26
CA GLY A 441 -8.69 -13.76 27.08
C GLY A 441 -9.50 -14.98 27.55
N ALA A 442 -10.59 -14.81 28.30
CA ALA A 442 -11.30 -15.91 28.96
C ALA A 442 -12.62 -16.34 28.29
N SER A 443 -13.04 -15.70 27.18
CA SER A 443 -14.25 -16.07 26.44
C SER A 443 -14.13 -17.48 25.84
N TYR A 444 -13.01 -17.73 25.17
CA TYR A 444 -12.66 -19.02 24.56
C TYR A 444 -11.13 -19.22 24.56
N THR A 445 -10.68 -20.42 24.23
CA THR A 445 -9.26 -20.79 24.26
C THR A 445 -8.45 -20.25 23.06
N ASN A 446 -9.07 -19.48 22.16
CA ASN A 446 -8.41 -18.98 20.95
C ASN A 446 -7.41 -17.87 21.24
N ARG A 447 -6.29 -17.86 20.51
CA ARG A 447 -5.12 -16.99 20.69
C ARG A 447 -4.43 -16.72 19.35
N THR A 448 -3.67 -15.63 19.33
CA THR A 448 -2.65 -15.35 18.31
C THR A 448 -1.26 -15.70 18.86
N GLY A 449 -0.59 -16.68 18.28
CA GLY A 449 0.76 -17.10 18.66
C GLY A 449 1.83 -16.35 17.86
N VAL A 450 2.72 -15.63 18.54
CA VAL A 450 3.80 -14.83 17.94
C VAL A 450 5.16 -15.46 18.20
N LEU A 451 5.93 -15.71 17.14
CA LEU A 451 7.25 -16.32 17.19
C LEU A 451 8.32 -15.23 17.28
N ILE A 452 8.95 -15.10 18.46
CA ILE A 452 10.05 -14.16 18.71
C ILE A 452 11.37 -14.94 18.83
N PRO A 453 12.47 -14.51 18.18
CA PRO A 453 13.75 -15.23 18.27
C PRO A 453 14.22 -15.46 19.71
N ASN A 454 14.73 -16.66 19.98
CA ASN A 454 15.23 -17.06 21.29
C ASN A 454 16.23 -16.04 21.86
N GLY A 455 16.06 -15.69 23.13
CA GLY A 455 16.93 -14.72 23.81
C GLY A 455 16.56 -13.25 23.58
N THR A 456 15.60 -12.97 22.70
CA THR A 456 15.01 -11.63 22.56
C THR A 456 13.99 -11.40 23.68
N ALA A 457 14.09 -10.27 24.37
CA ALA A 457 13.11 -9.90 25.39
C ALA A 457 11.77 -9.53 24.75
N LEU A 458 10.66 -9.95 25.37
CA LEU A 458 9.33 -9.52 24.96
C LEU A 458 9.22 -8.00 25.14
N SER A 459 8.97 -7.31 24.03
CA SER A 459 8.85 -5.84 23.96
C SER A 459 8.02 -5.47 22.74
N LEU A 460 7.53 -4.23 22.70
CA LEU A 460 6.77 -3.74 21.55
C LEU A 460 7.56 -3.87 20.24
N ASN A 461 8.85 -3.52 20.25
CA ASN A 461 9.69 -3.64 19.05
C ASN A 461 9.84 -5.10 18.59
N ALA A 462 10.13 -6.03 19.52
CA ALA A 462 10.27 -7.44 19.18
C ALA A 462 8.96 -8.04 18.64
N PHE A 463 7.82 -7.62 19.21
CA PHE A 463 6.49 -7.97 18.70
C PHE A 463 6.26 -7.41 17.29
N LEU A 464 6.50 -6.10 17.08
CA LEU A 464 6.33 -5.45 15.79
C LEU A 464 7.21 -6.09 14.70
N ASP A 465 8.45 -6.43 15.03
CA ASP A 465 9.36 -7.10 14.10
C ASP A 465 8.85 -8.51 13.74
N ALA A 466 8.35 -9.27 14.72
CA ALA A 466 7.79 -10.60 14.48
C ALA A 466 6.52 -10.56 13.60
N ILE A 467 5.60 -9.63 13.85
CA ILE A 467 4.38 -9.52 13.04
C ILE A 467 4.67 -8.96 11.64
N ARG A 468 5.65 -8.06 11.46
CA ARG A 468 6.11 -7.60 10.14
C ARG A 468 6.72 -8.74 9.32
N ALA A 469 7.42 -9.65 9.98
CA ALA A 469 7.94 -10.88 9.40
C ALA A 469 6.86 -11.96 9.20
N ARG A 470 5.61 -11.74 9.66
CA ARG A 470 4.51 -12.71 9.60
C ARG A 470 4.85 -14.02 10.32
N HIS A 471 5.72 -13.95 11.33
CA HIS A 471 6.09 -15.05 12.20
C HIS A 471 5.00 -15.28 13.24
N VAL A 472 3.80 -15.63 12.77
CA VAL A 472 2.56 -15.66 13.55
C VAL A 472 1.73 -16.88 13.15
N PHE A 473 0.94 -17.40 14.08
CA PHE A 473 -0.11 -18.38 13.80
C PHE A 473 -1.36 -18.07 14.63
N ALA A 474 -2.52 -18.51 14.15
CA ALA A 474 -3.77 -18.48 14.89
C ALA A 474 -4.06 -19.87 15.48
N THR A 475 -4.64 -19.93 16.68
CA THR A 475 -4.96 -21.21 17.35
C THR A 475 -6.26 -21.09 18.15
N GLU A 476 -7.06 -22.15 18.17
CA GLU A 476 -8.16 -22.33 19.12
C GLU A 476 -7.71 -23.03 20.42
N ASP A 477 -6.44 -23.45 20.54
CA ASP A 477 -5.84 -24.12 21.70
C ASP A 477 -4.80 -23.20 22.38
N LYS A 478 -4.97 -22.97 23.70
CA LYS A 478 -4.06 -22.20 24.56
C LYS A 478 -2.59 -22.63 24.51
N THR A 479 -2.34 -23.88 24.11
CA THR A 479 -1.02 -24.50 24.15
C THR A 479 -0.57 -25.10 22.82
N GLY A 480 -1.45 -25.10 21.83
CA GLY A 480 -1.19 -25.65 20.51
C GLY A 480 -0.27 -24.74 19.71
N GLN A 481 0.73 -25.34 19.05
CA GLN A 481 1.67 -24.66 18.18
C GLN A 481 1.61 -25.28 16.79
N ILE A 482 1.54 -24.45 15.75
CA ILE A 482 1.69 -24.88 14.36
C ILE A 482 2.82 -24.08 13.71
N VAL A 483 3.70 -24.76 12.97
CA VAL A 483 4.74 -24.10 12.17
C VAL A 483 4.86 -24.78 10.82
N LEU A 484 4.54 -24.03 9.75
CA LEU A 484 4.82 -24.46 8.40
C LEU A 484 6.28 -24.11 8.04
N THR A 485 6.98 -25.04 7.41
CA THR A 485 8.26 -24.77 6.75
C THR A 485 8.26 -25.23 5.30
N ALA A 486 9.05 -24.56 4.46
CA ALA A 486 9.16 -24.84 3.04
C ALA A 486 10.64 -24.88 2.62
N ASN A 487 11.18 -26.04 2.29
CA ASN A 487 12.62 -26.24 2.04
C ASN A 487 13.53 -25.65 3.15
N GLY A 488 13.05 -25.59 4.40
CA GLY A 488 13.77 -25.01 5.53
C GLY A 488 13.44 -23.54 5.84
N HIS A 489 12.76 -22.83 4.94
CA HIS A 489 12.21 -21.50 5.19
C HIS A 489 11.02 -21.57 6.16
N LEU A 490 10.88 -20.57 7.03
CA LEU A 490 9.82 -20.50 8.04
C LEU A 490 8.56 -19.86 7.46
N MET A 491 7.37 -20.24 7.96
CA MET A 491 6.15 -19.45 7.75
C MET A 491 6.40 -17.96 8.01
N GLY A 492 5.95 -17.10 7.11
CA GLY A 492 6.29 -15.68 7.06
C GLY A 492 7.33 -15.33 5.98
N ASP A 493 8.24 -16.26 5.67
CA ASP A 493 9.32 -16.03 4.70
C ASP A 493 8.80 -15.85 3.27
N ARG A 494 9.52 -15.00 2.53
CA ARG A 494 9.38 -14.83 1.08
C ARG A 494 10.69 -15.20 0.40
N PHE A 495 10.67 -16.13 -0.55
CA PHE A 495 11.91 -16.63 -1.17
C PHE A 495 11.71 -17.14 -2.60
N SER A 496 12.80 -17.18 -3.38
CA SER A 496 12.79 -17.80 -4.71
C SER A 496 13.06 -19.31 -4.60
N ASN A 497 12.35 -20.10 -5.40
CA ASN A 497 12.53 -21.55 -5.47
C ASN A 497 12.71 -22.02 -6.92
N SER A 498 13.38 -23.14 -7.11
CA SER A 498 13.50 -23.80 -8.42
C SER A 498 13.34 -25.31 -8.25
N GLY A 499 12.44 -25.92 -9.01
CA GLY A 499 12.15 -27.35 -8.91
C GLY A 499 11.31 -27.69 -7.68
N ALA A 500 11.68 -28.76 -6.97
CA ALA A 500 10.86 -29.34 -5.91
C ALA A 500 10.80 -28.44 -4.65
N LEU A 501 9.58 -28.26 -4.13
CA LEU A 501 9.26 -27.58 -2.89
C LEU A 501 8.72 -28.58 -1.87
N THR A 502 9.41 -28.78 -0.75
CA THR A 502 8.96 -29.63 0.34
C THR A 502 8.34 -28.79 1.45
N LEU A 503 7.03 -28.94 1.62
CA LEU A 503 6.24 -28.30 2.68
C LEU A 503 6.12 -29.26 3.86
N THR A 504 6.43 -28.78 5.06
CA THR A 504 6.35 -29.55 6.32
C THR A 504 5.53 -28.79 7.36
N VAL A 505 4.40 -29.36 7.75
CA VAL A 505 3.53 -28.88 8.82
C VAL A 505 3.99 -29.50 10.14
N ASN A 506 4.63 -28.67 10.96
CA ASN A 506 5.05 -29.04 12.31
C ASN A 506 3.97 -28.67 13.31
N TYR A 507 3.80 -29.52 14.33
CA TYR A 507 2.81 -29.30 15.36
C TYR A 507 3.30 -29.83 16.71
N ALA A 508 2.98 -29.10 17.77
CA ALA A 508 3.12 -29.55 19.15
C ALA A 508 1.95 -29.04 19.99
N SER A 509 1.62 -29.77 21.06
CA SER A 509 0.69 -29.32 22.09
C SER A 509 1.21 -29.78 23.44
N SER A 510 1.33 -28.86 24.39
CA SER A 510 1.71 -29.22 25.76
C SER A 510 0.54 -29.78 26.57
N ALA A 511 -0.70 -29.60 26.09
CA ALA A 511 -1.89 -30.29 26.60
C ALA A 511 -2.04 -31.73 26.07
N GLY A 512 -1.21 -32.15 25.09
CA GLY A 512 -1.18 -33.53 24.59
C GLY A 512 -2.19 -33.84 23.49
N HIS A 513 -2.84 -32.83 22.92
CA HIS A 513 -3.77 -33.00 21.79
C HIS A 513 -3.05 -33.54 20.55
N THR A 514 -3.73 -34.40 19.80
CA THR A 514 -3.18 -34.98 18.56
C THR A 514 -3.85 -34.41 17.32
N VAL A 515 -3.14 -34.41 16.19
CA VAL A 515 -3.71 -33.95 14.91
C VAL A 515 -4.64 -35.01 14.33
N GLN A 516 -5.86 -34.61 14.01
CA GLN A 516 -6.87 -35.45 13.36
C GLN A 516 -6.96 -35.17 11.86
N ARG A 517 -6.64 -33.95 11.41
CA ARG A 517 -6.61 -33.55 9.99
C ARG A 517 -5.50 -32.54 9.72
N VAL A 518 -4.85 -32.67 8.57
CA VAL A 518 -3.94 -31.67 7.99
C VAL A 518 -4.52 -31.21 6.65
N GLN A 519 -4.42 -29.91 6.38
CA GLN A 519 -4.70 -29.31 5.09
C GLN A 519 -3.59 -28.30 4.78
N VAL A 520 -2.96 -28.45 3.64
CA VAL A 520 -2.05 -27.44 3.08
C VAL A 520 -2.77 -26.79 1.91
N PHE A 521 -2.87 -25.47 1.97
CA PHE A 521 -3.53 -24.64 0.97
C PHE A 521 -2.50 -24.00 0.06
N GLU A 522 -2.89 -23.76 -1.18
CA GLU A 522 -2.13 -23.06 -2.20
C GLU A 522 -3.00 -21.97 -2.83
N GLY A 523 -2.38 -20.83 -3.12
CA GLY A 523 -2.96 -19.76 -3.93
C GLY A 523 -1.88 -19.00 -4.70
N VAL A 524 -2.32 -18.11 -5.59
CA VAL A 524 -1.45 -17.32 -6.48
C VAL A 524 -1.74 -15.83 -6.23
N PRO A 525 -0.82 -15.08 -5.59
CA PRO A 525 -0.99 -13.66 -5.32
C PRO A 525 -1.35 -12.87 -6.59
N GLY A 526 -2.37 -12.01 -6.51
CA GLY A 526 -2.85 -11.17 -7.60
C GLY A 526 -3.70 -11.88 -8.65
N SER A 527 -3.89 -13.21 -8.56
CA SER A 527 -4.69 -13.95 -9.54
C SER A 527 -6.20 -13.76 -9.37
N ASN A 528 -6.63 -13.36 -8.16
CA ASN A 528 -8.04 -13.37 -7.73
C ASN A 528 -8.70 -14.74 -7.96
N GLY A 529 -7.91 -15.81 -7.82
CA GLY A 529 -8.33 -17.19 -7.98
C GLY A 529 -8.94 -17.75 -6.69
N THR A 530 -9.10 -19.08 -6.64
CA THR A 530 -9.59 -19.78 -5.45
C THR A 530 -8.41 -20.44 -4.75
N VAL A 531 -8.25 -20.14 -3.46
CA VAL A 531 -7.34 -20.88 -2.59
C VAL A 531 -7.81 -22.33 -2.46
N ALA A 532 -6.95 -23.28 -2.81
CA ALA A 532 -7.30 -24.70 -2.87
C ALA A 532 -6.41 -25.55 -1.96
N THR A 533 -6.96 -26.64 -1.42
CA THR A 533 -6.15 -27.62 -0.70
C THR A 533 -5.28 -28.40 -1.69
N THR A 534 -3.96 -28.30 -1.57
CA THR A 534 -2.97 -29.00 -2.40
C THR A 534 -2.48 -30.30 -1.76
N SER A 535 -2.56 -30.42 -0.42
CA SER A 535 -2.19 -31.64 0.30
C SER A 535 -3.00 -31.86 1.57
N SER A 536 -3.15 -33.13 1.96
CA SER A 536 -3.71 -33.59 3.24
C SER A 536 -2.70 -34.31 4.14
N THR A 537 -1.43 -34.32 3.76
CA THR A 537 -0.32 -34.90 4.54
C THR A 537 0.52 -33.82 5.20
N ALA A 538 1.12 -34.14 6.36
CA ALA A 538 1.96 -33.20 7.10
C ALA A 538 3.27 -32.87 6.38
N THR A 539 3.81 -33.79 5.58
CA THR A 539 4.94 -33.53 4.69
C THR A 539 4.52 -33.84 3.26
N THR A 540 4.73 -32.89 2.36
CA THR A 540 4.46 -33.05 0.93
C THR A 540 5.57 -32.40 0.11
N THR A 541 5.94 -33.03 -1.00
CA THR A 541 6.87 -32.46 -1.96
C THR A 541 6.12 -32.25 -3.27
N ILE A 542 6.04 -30.99 -3.70
CA ILE A 542 5.40 -30.56 -4.94
C ILE A 542 6.42 -29.87 -5.83
N THR A 543 6.09 -29.64 -7.10
CA THR A 543 6.82 -28.70 -7.94
C THR A 543 5.82 -27.63 -8.34
N PRO A 544 5.88 -26.42 -7.74
CA PRO A 544 4.97 -25.33 -8.08
C PRO A 544 5.05 -25.00 -9.57
N ALA A 545 3.98 -24.41 -10.11
CA ALA A 545 4.04 -23.78 -11.42
C ALA A 545 4.99 -22.56 -11.36
N ASN A 546 5.51 -22.12 -12.51
CA ASN A 546 6.35 -20.92 -12.53
C ASN A 546 5.53 -19.68 -12.14
N GLY A 547 6.11 -18.80 -11.33
CA GLY A 547 5.47 -17.59 -10.83
C GLY A 547 5.39 -17.56 -9.30
N ASP A 548 4.61 -16.61 -8.78
CA ASP A 548 4.43 -16.43 -7.34
C ASP A 548 3.32 -17.34 -6.81
N HIS A 549 3.59 -17.98 -5.68
CA HIS A 549 2.66 -18.83 -4.96
C HIS A 549 2.71 -18.49 -3.48
N PHE A 550 1.62 -18.73 -2.76
CA PHE A 550 1.65 -18.81 -1.31
C PHE A 550 1.12 -20.16 -0.83
N TYR A 551 1.63 -20.61 0.31
CA TYR A 551 1.17 -21.84 0.97
C TYR A 551 0.97 -21.61 2.45
N TYR A 552 -0.18 -21.96 3.01
CA TYR A 552 -0.41 -21.99 4.45
C TYR A 552 -1.02 -23.33 4.86
N ALA A 553 -0.89 -23.68 6.14
CA ALA A 553 -1.40 -24.92 6.69
C ALA A 553 -2.53 -24.63 7.69
N LYS A 554 -3.53 -25.51 7.67
CA LYS A 554 -4.54 -25.64 8.73
C LYS A 554 -4.49 -27.06 9.27
N ILE A 555 -4.61 -27.19 10.59
CA ILE A 555 -4.83 -28.48 11.22
C ILE A 555 -6.12 -28.47 12.03
N THR A 556 -6.69 -29.65 12.21
CA THR A 556 -7.77 -29.88 13.18
C THR A 556 -7.29 -30.93 14.18
N GLN A 557 -7.33 -30.58 15.46
CA GLN A 557 -7.00 -31.46 16.58
C GLN A 557 -8.09 -32.53 16.78
N ASP A 558 -7.83 -33.51 17.63
CA ASP A 558 -8.75 -34.60 17.95
C ASP A 558 -10.02 -34.13 18.68
N ASP A 559 -9.97 -33.02 19.40
CA ASP A 559 -11.14 -32.38 20.01
C ASP A 559 -11.88 -31.42 19.07
N GLY A 560 -11.34 -31.20 17.86
CA GLY A 560 -11.94 -30.36 16.83
C GLY A 560 -11.46 -28.92 16.80
N LYS A 561 -10.57 -28.53 17.71
CA LYS A 561 -9.93 -27.22 17.68
C LYS A 561 -9.01 -27.08 16.48
N GLN A 562 -8.90 -25.87 15.97
CA GLN A 562 -8.20 -25.56 14.73
C GLN A 562 -7.02 -24.62 14.95
N LEU A 563 -5.97 -24.81 14.13
CA LEU A 563 -4.80 -23.94 14.10
C LEU A 563 -4.44 -23.62 12.65
N TRP A 564 -3.99 -22.39 12.41
CA TRP A 564 -3.62 -21.87 11.09
C TRP A 564 -2.22 -21.27 11.14
N SER A 565 -1.33 -21.73 10.25
CA SER A 565 0.00 -21.12 10.09
C SER A 565 -0.09 -19.84 9.29
N ALA A 566 0.88 -18.93 9.46
CA ALA A 566 1.17 -17.94 8.42
C ALA A 566 1.49 -18.63 7.08
N PRO A 567 1.29 -17.93 5.95
CA PRO A 567 1.77 -18.41 4.66
C PRO A 567 3.30 -18.36 4.56
N VAL A 568 3.86 -19.20 3.69
CA VAL A 568 5.14 -18.95 3.03
C VAL A 568 4.86 -18.40 1.62
N TRP A 569 5.68 -17.48 1.14
CA TRP A 569 5.57 -16.94 -0.24
C TRP A 569 6.76 -17.38 -1.08
N VAL A 570 6.47 -18.00 -2.22
CA VAL A 570 7.44 -18.68 -3.06
C VAL A 570 7.36 -18.13 -4.47
N THR A 571 8.46 -17.56 -4.96
CA THR A 571 8.63 -17.22 -6.37
C THR A 571 9.32 -18.37 -7.08
N GLN A 572 8.55 -19.21 -7.77
CA GLN A 572 9.06 -20.35 -8.52
C GLN A 572 9.65 -19.89 -9.86
N GLY A 573 10.96 -20.08 -10.02
CA GLY A 573 11.67 -19.86 -11.28
C GLY A 573 11.49 -21.01 -12.28
N ALA A 574 11.68 -20.72 -13.58
CA ALA A 574 11.72 -21.74 -14.61
C ALA A 574 12.85 -22.74 -14.34
N SER A 575 12.51 -23.99 -14.08
CA SER A 575 13.49 -25.05 -13.92
C SER A 575 14.16 -25.36 -15.26
N SER A 576 15.42 -24.98 -15.48
CA SER A 576 16.24 -25.59 -16.54
C SER A 576 16.76 -26.98 -16.13
N GLY A 577 16.68 -27.33 -14.84
CA GLY A 577 17.07 -28.64 -14.31
C GLY A 577 18.57 -28.92 -14.32
N ASP A 578 19.38 -27.99 -14.81
CA ASP A 578 20.83 -28.15 -14.92
C ASP A 578 21.54 -27.62 -13.66
N THR A 579 22.26 -28.50 -12.98
CA THR A 579 22.97 -28.21 -11.72
C THR A 579 24.48 -28.39 -11.85
N THR A 580 24.98 -28.71 -13.04
CA THR A 580 26.40 -28.94 -13.27
C THR A 580 27.03 -27.63 -13.73
N PRO A 581 28.04 -27.09 -13.02
CA PRO A 581 28.71 -25.88 -13.46
C PRO A 581 29.59 -26.11 -14.70
N PRO A 582 29.74 -25.10 -15.57
CA PRO A 582 30.69 -25.16 -16.67
C PRO A 582 32.12 -25.47 -16.23
N THR A 583 32.85 -26.18 -17.06
CA THR A 583 34.32 -26.29 -16.97
C THR A 583 34.96 -25.18 -17.79
N VAL A 584 35.98 -24.50 -17.25
CA VAL A 584 36.65 -23.38 -17.95
C VAL A 584 38.16 -23.35 -17.68
N SER A 585 38.91 -23.03 -18.72
CA SER A 585 40.35 -22.73 -18.66
C SER A 585 40.62 -21.38 -19.34
N ALA A 586 41.61 -20.64 -18.84
CA ALA A 586 42.01 -19.34 -19.36
C ALA A 586 43.43 -19.40 -19.93
N SER A 587 43.74 -18.52 -20.88
CA SER A 587 45.08 -18.26 -21.39
C SER A 587 45.17 -16.85 -21.96
N GLU A 588 46.39 -16.39 -22.21
CA GLU A 588 46.72 -15.09 -22.72
C GLU A 588 47.83 -15.15 -23.78
N SER A 589 47.92 -14.11 -24.61
CA SER A 589 49.06 -13.90 -25.50
C SER A 589 49.37 -12.42 -25.67
N GLY A 590 50.67 -12.09 -25.61
CA GLY A 590 51.18 -10.72 -25.67
C GLY A 590 51.70 -10.22 -24.33
N SER A 591 52.57 -9.20 -24.37
CA SER A 591 53.18 -8.57 -23.19
C SER A 591 53.23 -7.04 -23.28
N SER A 592 52.76 -6.44 -24.37
CA SER A 592 52.66 -4.98 -24.57
C SER A 592 51.69 -4.64 -25.71
N GLY A 593 51.16 -3.42 -25.75
CA GLY A 593 50.13 -3.01 -26.68
C GLY A 593 48.80 -3.71 -26.42
N SER A 594 48.39 -4.59 -27.33
CA SER A 594 47.16 -5.40 -27.19
C SER A 594 47.51 -6.82 -26.75
N ILE A 595 47.03 -7.21 -25.58
CA ILE A 595 47.12 -8.56 -25.02
C ILE A 595 45.79 -9.26 -25.31
N THR A 596 45.84 -10.44 -25.93
CA THR A 596 44.64 -11.24 -26.16
C THR A 596 44.42 -12.19 -24.99
N LEU A 597 43.25 -12.11 -24.37
CA LEU A 597 42.74 -13.05 -23.37
C LEU A 597 41.86 -14.09 -24.08
N SER A 598 41.97 -15.35 -23.72
CA SER A 598 41.22 -16.45 -24.32
C SER A 598 40.74 -17.41 -23.24
N ALA A 599 39.58 -18.01 -23.47
CA ALA A 599 39.06 -19.07 -22.61
C ALA A 599 38.47 -20.21 -23.43
N THR A 600 38.67 -21.43 -22.93
CA THR A 600 37.95 -22.60 -23.41
C THR A 600 36.98 -23.03 -22.30
N ALA A 601 35.69 -22.95 -22.58
CA ALA A 601 34.64 -23.33 -21.66
C ALA A 601 33.71 -24.37 -22.30
N SER A 602 33.26 -25.35 -21.51
CA SER A 602 32.30 -26.36 -21.93
C SER A 602 31.43 -26.81 -20.77
N ASP A 603 30.21 -27.20 -21.10
CA ASP A 603 29.17 -27.56 -20.15
C ASP A 603 28.29 -28.69 -20.73
N ASN A 604 27.56 -29.42 -19.88
CA ASN A 604 26.67 -30.52 -20.30
C ASN A 604 25.42 -30.04 -21.05
N VAL A 605 24.95 -28.81 -20.81
CA VAL A 605 23.84 -28.20 -21.57
C VAL A 605 24.36 -27.07 -22.45
N GLY A 606 25.17 -26.17 -21.91
CA GLY A 606 25.78 -25.10 -22.69
C GLY A 606 26.21 -23.90 -21.86
N VAL A 607 27.27 -23.23 -22.32
CA VAL A 607 27.81 -22.02 -21.70
C VAL A 607 27.11 -20.79 -22.28
N SER A 608 26.53 -19.96 -21.41
CA SER A 608 25.84 -18.71 -21.76
C SER A 608 26.80 -17.53 -21.93
N LYS A 609 27.85 -17.44 -21.11
CA LYS A 609 28.89 -16.40 -21.21
C LYS A 609 30.18 -16.78 -20.48
N VAL A 610 31.28 -16.12 -20.85
CA VAL A 610 32.55 -16.13 -20.13
C VAL A 610 32.97 -14.71 -19.76
N GLU A 611 33.40 -14.51 -18.53
CA GLU A 611 33.94 -13.25 -18.02
C GLU A 611 35.44 -13.38 -17.75
N PHE A 612 36.22 -12.38 -18.15
CA PHE A 612 37.67 -12.31 -17.95
C PHE A 612 38.02 -11.28 -16.87
N TYR A 613 38.70 -11.73 -15.82
CA TYR A 613 39.14 -10.91 -14.70
C TYR A 613 40.66 -10.79 -14.69
N VAL A 614 41.18 -9.56 -14.61
CA VAL A 614 42.61 -9.30 -14.41
C VAL A 614 42.81 -8.61 -13.06
N ASP A 615 43.65 -9.19 -12.20
CA ASP A 615 43.90 -8.76 -10.81
C ASP A 615 42.61 -8.56 -9.99
N GLY A 616 41.66 -9.47 -10.21
CA GLY A 616 40.35 -9.45 -9.56
C GLY A 616 39.33 -8.46 -10.15
N ALA A 617 39.72 -7.63 -11.13
CA ALA A 617 38.83 -6.69 -11.80
C ALA A 617 38.30 -7.27 -13.13
N LEU A 618 36.99 -7.20 -13.35
CA LEU A 618 36.37 -7.60 -14.61
C LEU A 618 36.86 -6.71 -15.76
N LYS A 619 37.39 -7.32 -16.82
CA LYS A 619 37.89 -6.62 -18.02
C LYS A 619 37.00 -6.81 -19.23
N ALA A 620 36.39 -7.99 -19.38
CA ALA A 620 35.53 -8.28 -20.52
C ALA A 620 34.52 -9.41 -20.22
N THR A 621 33.43 -9.41 -20.97
CA THR A 621 32.43 -10.49 -21.03
C THR A 621 32.24 -10.87 -22.49
N ASP A 622 32.32 -12.16 -22.79
CA ASP A 622 32.07 -12.71 -24.12
C ASP A 622 30.95 -13.75 -24.04
N THR A 623 29.95 -13.64 -24.91
CA THR A 623 28.76 -14.50 -24.92
C THR A 623 28.82 -15.55 -26.03
N ALA A 624 29.88 -15.59 -26.84
CA ALA A 624 30.00 -16.53 -27.96
C ALA A 624 31.37 -17.21 -28.01
N SER A 625 31.38 -18.51 -28.31
CA SER A 625 32.62 -19.25 -28.56
C SER A 625 33.11 -19.02 -29.99
N PRO A 626 34.43 -18.82 -30.24
CA PRO A 626 35.53 -18.88 -29.29
C PRO A 626 35.60 -17.66 -28.36
N TYR A 627 35.66 -17.89 -27.04
CA TYR A 627 35.64 -16.83 -26.05
C TYR A 627 36.98 -16.07 -26.01
N THR A 628 36.98 -14.82 -26.44
CA THR A 628 38.18 -14.00 -26.55
C THR A 628 37.93 -12.54 -26.16
N ALA A 629 38.96 -11.88 -25.64
CA ALA A 629 38.92 -10.46 -25.34
C ALA A 629 40.28 -9.81 -25.62
N SER A 630 40.27 -8.55 -26.05
CA SER A 630 41.49 -7.74 -26.20
C SER A 630 41.65 -6.83 -24.99
N LEU A 631 42.84 -6.82 -24.41
CA LEU A 631 43.23 -5.99 -23.28
C LEU A 631 44.35 -5.04 -23.70
N ASP A 632 44.10 -3.74 -23.60
CA ASP A 632 45.16 -2.73 -23.76
C ASP A 632 46.09 -2.76 -22.54
N SER A 633 47.34 -3.17 -22.75
CA SER A 633 48.34 -3.32 -21.70
C SER A 633 48.80 -2.00 -21.11
N THR A 634 48.48 -0.85 -21.71
CA THR A 634 48.77 0.46 -21.13
C THR A 634 47.84 0.79 -19.95
N THR A 635 46.71 0.09 -19.84
CA THR A 635 45.80 0.17 -18.69
C THR A 635 46.31 -0.57 -17.46
N LEU A 636 47.43 -1.28 -17.59
CA LEU A 636 48.10 -2.02 -16.52
C LEU A 636 49.50 -1.44 -16.29
N ALA A 637 49.96 -1.47 -15.04
CA ALA A 637 51.35 -1.13 -14.73
C ALA A 637 52.30 -2.16 -15.36
N ASN A 638 53.54 -1.76 -15.69
CA ASN A 638 54.55 -2.75 -16.05
C ASN A 638 54.84 -3.67 -14.84
N GLY A 639 54.78 -4.98 -15.03
CA GLY A 639 54.90 -5.94 -13.93
C GLY A 639 54.13 -7.23 -14.17
N SER A 640 54.00 -8.04 -13.11
CA SER A 640 53.24 -9.30 -13.14
C SER A 640 51.78 -9.06 -12.82
N HIS A 641 50.89 -9.75 -13.54
CA HIS A 641 49.44 -9.70 -13.42
C HIS A 641 48.84 -11.10 -13.40
N SER A 642 47.59 -11.19 -12.95
CA SER A 642 46.84 -12.44 -12.82
C SER A 642 45.56 -12.42 -13.66
N LEU A 643 45.29 -13.49 -14.39
CA LEU A 643 44.08 -13.71 -15.20
C LEU A 643 43.25 -14.85 -14.63
N VAL A 644 41.94 -14.64 -14.50
CA VAL A 644 40.94 -15.67 -14.15
C VAL A 644 39.76 -15.54 -15.10
N ALA A 645 39.29 -16.66 -15.66
CA ALA A 645 38.04 -16.71 -16.42
C ALA A 645 36.92 -17.36 -15.59
N LYS A 646 35.71 -16.81 -15.67
CA LYS A 646 34.49 -17.41 -15.11
C LYS A 646 33.50 -17.71 -16.21
N ALA A 647 33.07 -18.96 -16.34
CA ALA A 647 32.06 -19.38 -17.32
C ALA A 647 30.72 -19.62 -16.62
N TYR A 648 29.64 -19.21 -17.27
CA TYR A 648 28.27 -19.28 -16.77
C TYR A 648 27.44 -20.10 -17.75
N ASP A 649 26.49 -20.89 -17.27
CA ASP A 649 25.46 -21.53 -18.10
C ASP A 649 24.14 -20.74 -18.07
N ALA A 650 23.08 -21.28 -18.68
CA ALA A 650 21.75 -20.68 -18.65
C ALA A 650 20.98 -20.94 -17.34
N ALA A 651 21.46 -21.88 -16.51
CA ALA A 651 20.88 -22.22 -15.20
C ALA A 651 21.46 -21.38 -14.05
N GLY A 652 22.51 -20.60 -14.33
CA GLY A 652 23.20 -19.75 -13.36
C GLY A 652 24.36 -20.43 -12.65
N ASN A 653 24.75 -21.65 -13.02
CA ASN A 653 25.92 -22.30 -12.45
C ASN A 653 27.21 -21.63 -12.98
N VAL A 654 28.25 -21.62 -12.14
CA VAL A 654 29.49 -20.89 -12.43
C VAL A 654 30.73 -21.79 -12.29
N GLY A 655 31.47 -21.92 -13.38
CA GLY A 655 32.81 -22.47 -13.42
C GLY A 655 33.87 -21.38 -13.28
N THR A 656 34.95 -21.62 -12.53
CA THR A 656 36.08 -20.68 -12.42
C THR A 656 37.38 -21.38 -12.80
N SER A 657 38.20 -20.74 -13.64
CA SER A 657 39.49 -21.29 -14.07
C SER A 657 40.55 -21.20 -12.95
N SER A 658 41.63 -21.96 -13.10
CA SER A 658 42.88 -21.65 -12.38
C SER A 658 43.39 -20.25 -12.77
N THR A 659 44.10 -19.59 -11.85
CA THR A 659 44.76 -18.32 -12.12
C THR A 659 45.94 -18.51 -13.07
N VAL A 660 46.02 -17.69 -14.11
CA VAL A 660 47.17 -17.63 -15.04
C VAL A 660 47.96 -16.36 -14.75
N SER A 661 49.28 -16.46 -14.62
CA SER A 661 50.15 -15.30 -14.38
C SER A 661 50.82 -14.86 -15.68
N PHE A 662 50.77 -13.57 -15.99
CA PHE A 662 51.40 -12.97 -17.17
C PHE A 662 52.12 -11.66 -16.82
N SER A 663 52.96 -11.14 -17.71
CA SER A 663 53.70 -9.88 -17.47
C SER A 663 53.47 -8.83 -18.56
N VAL A 664 53.41 -7.58 -18.12
CA VAL A 664 53.27 -6.40 -18.97
C VAL A 664 54.59 -5.63 -19.00
N SER A 665 55.06 -5.27 -20.19
CA SER A 665 56.32 -4.56 -20.45
C SER A 665 56.16 -3.55 -21.58
N ASN A 666 55.56 -2.41 -21.27
CA ASN A 666 55.47 -1.27 -22.18
C ASN A 666 56.84 -0.56 -22.24
N SER A 667 57.44 -0.43 -23.43
CA SER A 667 58.77 0.18 -23.65
C SER A 667 58.77 1.68 -23.34
N THR A 668 59.67 2.15 -22.46
CA THR A 668 59.82 3.57 -22.12
C THR A 668 60.91 4.23 -22.97
N GLY A 669 60.53 4.68 -24.16
CA GLY A 669 61.21 5.71 -24.94
C GLY A 669 60.13 6.56 -25.60
N GLY A 670 59.68 7.60 -24.92
CA GLY A 670 58.49 8.37 -25.30
C GLY A 670 58.70 9.22 -26.55
N ASP A 671 57.66 9.32 -27.37
CA ASP A 671 57.57 10.34 -28.41
C ASP A 671 57.61 11.73 -27.78
N THR A 672 58.28 12.69 -28.43
CA THR A 672 58.41 14.08 -27.95
C THR A 672 57.94 15.11 -28.99
N THR A 673 57.45 14.64 -30.14
CA THR A 673 57.01 15.51 -31.22
C THR A 673 55.50 15.70 -31.08
N PRO A 674 54.97 16.93 -30.98
CA PRO A 674 53.54 17.16 -30.93
C PRO A 674 52.84 16.95 -32.28
N PRO A 675 51.58 16.49 -32.28
CA PRO A 675 50.76 16.42 -33.49
C PRO A 675 50.61 17.77 -34.19
N THR A 676 50.40 17.75 -35.51
CA THR A 676 49.88 18.88 -36.27
C THR A 676 48.37 18.74 -36.45
N VAL A 677 47.59 19.79 -36.20
CA VAL A 677 46.12 19.76 -36.30
C VAL A 677 45.55 21.02 -36.94
N SER A 678 44.49 20.83 -37.75
CA SER A 678 43.64 21.89 -38.29
C SER A 678 42.19 21.59 -37.95
N ALA A 679 41.39 22.63 -37.72
CA ALA A 679 39.96 22.55 -37.42
C ALA A 679 39.13 23.18 -38.54
N SER A 680 37.88 22.74 -38.68
CA SER A 680 36.87 23.33 -39.54
C SER A 680 35.48 22.98 -39.04
N GLU A 681 34.48 23.74 -39.43
CA GLU A 681 33.08 23.49 -39.11
C GLU A 681 32.16 23.56 -40.33
N SER A 682 30.97 22.99 -40.16
CA SER A 682 29.89 23.02 -41.15
C SER A 682 28.55 23.15 -40.44
N GLY A 683 27.79 24.18 -40.80
CA GLY A 683 26.45 24.46 -40.28
C GLY A 683 26.38 25.72 -39.44
N THR A 684 25.20 26.31 -39.33
CA THR A 684 24.94 27.55 -38.58
C THR A 684 23.78 27.42 -37.60
N SER A 685 23.05 26.29 -37.57
CA SER A 685 21.87 26.06 -36.72
C SER A 685 21.54 24.57 -36.62
N GLY A 686 20.89 24.14 -35.53
CA GLY A 686 20.64 22.74 -35.24
C GLY A 686 21.93 22.00 -34.88
N ALA A 687 22.31 20.99 -35.66
CA ALA A 687 23.57 20.28 -35.48
C ALA A 687 24.68 20.92 -36.33
N ILE A 688 25.68 21.50 -35.69
CA ILE A 688 26.90 22.00 -36.32
C ILE A 688 27.95 20.88 -36.27
N THR A 689 28.48 20.49 -37.42
CA THR A 689 29.55 19.48 -37.47
C THR A 689 30.89 20.18 -37.32
N LEU A 690 31.63 19.81 -36.28
CA LEU A 690 33.03 20.16 -36.06
C LEU A 690 33.90 19.05 -36.66
N SER A 691 34.97 19.40 -37.34
CA SER A 691 35.90 18.45 -37.96
C SER A 691 37.33 18.89 -37.73
N ALA A 692 38.22 17.92 -37.62
CA ALA A 692 39.65 18.17 -37.53
C ALA A 692 40.43 17.18 -38.38
N THR A 693 41.52 17.68 -38.97
CA THR A 693 42.54 16.84 -39.60
C THR A 693 43.80 16.94 -38.75
N ALA A 694 44.23 15.81 -38.19
CA ALA A 694 45.41 15.72 -37.34
C ALA A 694 46.34 14.61 -37.81
N SER A 695 47.65 14.84 -37.71
CA SER A 695 48.69 13.87 -38.03
C SER A 695 49.88 14.05 -37.09
N ASP A 696 50.62 12.98 -36.88
CA ASP A 696 51.78 12.92 -36.00
C ASP A 696 52.80 11.88 -36.54
N ASN A 697 54.06 11.95 -36.12
CA ASN A 697 55.12 11.03 -36.54
C ASN A 697 54.95 9.59 -36.00
N VAL A 698 54.28 9.41 -34.87
CA VAL A 698 53.91 8.08 -34.35
C VAL A 698 52.41 7.85 -34.47
N GLY A 699 51.59 8.84 -34.11
CA GLY A 699 50.14 8.77 -34.28
C GLY A 699 49.38 9.66 -33.31
N VAL A 700 48.19 10.09 -33.72
CA VAL A 700 47.30 10.92 -32.91
C VAL A 700 46.39 10.02 -32.08
N SER A 701 46.43 10.16 -30.76
CA SER A 701 45.62 9.41 -29.80
C SER A 701 44.20 9.96 -29.65
N LYS A 702 44.05 11.29 -29.71
CA LYS A 702 42.73 11.96 -29.66
C LYS A 702 42.79 13.38 -30.19
N VAL A 703 41.64 13.90 -30.60
CA VAL A 703 41.40 15.32 -30.88
C VAL A 703 40.28 15.84 -29.98
N GLU A 704 40.54 16.95 -29.31
CA GLU A 704 39.59 17.68 -28.48
C GLU A 704 39.13 18.94 -29.21
N PHE A 705 37.82 19.15 -29.29
CA PHE A 705 37.20 20.32 -29.90
C PHE A 705 36.75 21.30 -28.81
N TYR A 706 37.28 22.52 -28.86
CA TYR A 706 36.93 23.61 -27.95
C TYR A 706 36.14 24.67 -28.68
N VAL A 707 35.00 25.09 -28.11
CA VAL A 707 34.24 26.26 -28.57
C VAL A 707 34.25 27.33 -27.49
N ASP A 708 34.70 28.53 -27.83
CA ASP A 708 34.89 29.68 -26.91
C ASP A 708 35.71 29.33 -25.66
N GLY A 709 36.73 28.48 -25.85
CA GLY A 709 37.61 28.00 -24.79
C GLY A 709 37.04 26.86 -23.94
N ALA A 710 35.78 26.45 -24.14
CA ALA A 710 35.16 25.33 -23.45
C ALA A 710 35.26 24.04 -24.28
N LEU A 711 35.68 22.94 -23.65
CA LEU A 711 35.73 21.61 -24.31
C LEU A 711 34.30 21.14 -24.63
N LYS A 712 34.04 20.82 -25.90
CA LYS A 712 32.74 20.34 -26.38
C LYS A 712 32.74 18.86 -26.72
N ALA A 713 33.84 18.33 -27.25
CA ALA A 713 33.94 16.92 -27.60
C ALA A 713 35.39 16.44 -27.64
N THR A 714 35.58 15.13 -27.46
CA THR A 714 36.83 14.41 -27.68
C THR A 714 36.56 13.26 -28.62
N ASP A 715 37.31 13.18 -29.72
CA ASP A 715 37.24 12.08 -30.68
C ASP A 715 38.59 11.36 -30.73
N THR A 716 38.57 10.03 -30.63
CA THR A 716 39.76 9.19 -30.58
C THR A 716 40.06 8.51 -31.92
N ALA A 717 39.23 8.69 -32.96
CA ALA A 717 39.42 8.05 -34.26
C ALA A 717 39.29 9.02 -35.44
N SER A 718 40.15 8.86 -36.45
CA SER A 718 40.04 9.60 -37.71
C SER A 718 38.97 8.96 -38.62
N PRO A 719 38.11 9.73 -39.33
CA PRO A 719 38.11 11.20 -39.40
C PRO A 719 37.55 11.83 -38.12
N TYR A 720 38.32 12.75 -37.51
CA TYR A 720 37.96 13.36 -36.24
C TYR A 720 36.80 14.33 -36.44
N THR A 721 35.65 13.99 -35.88
CA THR A 721 34.42 14.76 -36.04
C THR A 721 33.61 14.82 -34.74
N ALA A 722 32.88 15.90 -34.55
CA ALA A 722 31.94 16.03 -33.45
C ALA A 722 30.69 16.78 -33.92
N SER A 723 29.53 16.39 -33.40
CA SER A 723 28.30 17.15 -33.58
C SER A 723 28.09 18.07 -32.38
N LEU A 724 27.90 19.36 -32.65
CA LEU A 724 27.60 20.39 -31.67
C LEU A 724 26.14 20.82 -31.86
N ASP A 725 25.32 20.60 -30.85
CA ASP A 725 23.98 21.20 -30.80
C ASP A 725 24.10 22.71 -30.59
N SER A 726 23.74 23.48 -31.61
CA SER A 726 23.87 24.93 -31.62
C SER A 726 22.91 25.61 -30.65
N THR A 727 21.87 24.94 -30.14
CA THR A 727 20.98 25.50 -29.10
C THR A 727 21.69 25.66 -27.76
N THR A 728 22.83 24.98 -27.57
CA THR A 728 23.70 25.13 -26.39
C THR A 728 24.58 26.38 -26.43
N LEU A 729 24.52 27.15 -27.53
CA LEU A 729 25.25 28.40 -27.73
C LEU A 729 24.26 29.54 -28.01
N ALA A 730 24.65 30.76 -27.61
CA ALA A 730 23.89 31.95 -27.98
C ALA A 730 23.96 32.19 -29.50
N ASN A 731 22.98 32.89 -30.09
CA ASN A 731 23.12 33.34 -31.47
C ASN A 731 24.22 34.40 -31.57
N GLY A 732 25.10 34.29 -32.56
CA GLY A 732 26.26 35.19 -32.71
C GLY A 732 27.52 34.47 -33.19
N SER A 733 28.65 35.18 -33.11
CA SER A 733 29.96 34.63 -33.50
C SER A 733 30.58 33.81 -32.37
N HIS A 734 31.15 32.67 -32.73
CA HIS A 734 31.85 31.73 -31.86
C HIS A 734 33.22 31.38 -32.45
N SER A 735 34.06 30.79 -31.61
CA SER A 735 35.43 30.39 -31.96
C SER A 735 35.64 28.89 -31.72
N LEU A 736 36.16 28.19 -32.72
CA LEU A 736 36.53 26.77 -32.67
C LEU A 736 38.06 26.63 -32.63
N VAL A 737 38.55 25.82 -31.70
CA VAL A 737 39.96 25.39 -31.63
C VAL A 737 40.01 23.88 -31.43
N ALA A 738 40.80 23.16 -32.21
CA ALA A 738 41.07 21.74 -32.00
C ALA A 738 42.45 21.54 -31.35
N LYS A 739 42.54 20.63 -30.38
CA LYS A 739 43.81 20.15 -29.81
C LYS A 739 43.98 18.67 -30.09
N ALA A 740 45.07 18.30 -30.75
CA ALA A 740 45.41 16.90 -31.02
C ALA A 740 46.51 16.45 -30.04
N TYR A 741 46.36 15.24 -29.52
CA TYR A 741 47.29 14.62 -28.59
C TYR A 741 47.85 13.35 -29.25
N ASP A 742 49.12 13.04 -29.00
CA ASP A 742 49.69 11.72 -29.31
C ASP A 742 49.58 10.79 -28.09
N ALA A 743 50.14 9.57 -28.19
CA ALA A 743 50.16 8.62 -27.06
C ALA A 743 51.16 9.01 -25.96
N ALA A 744 52.09 9.94 -26.23
CA ALA A 744 53.05 10.47 -25.27
C ALA A 744 52.57 11.78 -24.60
N ASN A 745 51.34 12.21 -24.87
CA ASN A 745 50.72 13.45 -24.43
C ASN A 745 51.38 14.74 -24.93
N ASN A 746 52.11 14.70 -26.05
CA ASN A 746 52.48 15.92 -26.76
C ASN A 746 51.23 16.52 -27.41
N VAL A 747 51.13 17.85 -27.46
CA VAL A 747 49.90 18.55 -27.85
C VAL A 747 50.11 19.52 -29.00
N GLY A 748 49.41 19.28 -30.10
CA GLY A 748 49.21 20.24 -31.19
C GLY A 748 47.95 21.06 -30.97
N THR A 749 47.97 22.36 -31.28
CA THR A 749 46.78 23.23 -31.22
C THR A 749 46.56 23.90 -32.58
N SER A 750 45.33 23.86 -33.10
CA SER A 750 44.98 24.48 -34.38
C SER A 750 44.94 26.01 -34.28
N SER A 751 44.93 26.69 -35.42
CA SER A 751 44.44 28.07 -35.48
C SER A 751 42.96 28.13 -35.07
N THR A 752 42.54 29.26 -34.52
CA THR A 752 41.11 29.52 -34.23
C THR A 752 40.32 29.69 -35.52
N VAL A 753 39.19 29.00 -35.64
CA VAL A 753 38.21 29.18 -36.71
C VAL A 753 36.99 29.90 -36.15
N SER A 754 36.55 30.97 -36.82
CA SER A 754 35.35 31.70 -36.40
C SER A 754 34.13 31.22 -37.18
N PHE A 755 33.05 30.92 -36.47
CA PHE A 755 31.77 30.51 -37.06
C PHE A 755 30.60 31.24 -36.39
N SER A 756 29.43 31.27 -37.04
CA SER A 756 28.25 31.93 -36.49
C SER A 756 27.12 30.94 -36.21
N VAL A 757 26.52 31.05 -35.03
CA VAL A 757 25.28 30.36 -34.65
C VAL A 757 24.09 31.28 -34.90
N SER A 758 23.06 30.74 -35.55
CA SER A 758 21.79 31.39 -35.84
C SER A 758 20.66 30.38 -35.69
N ASN A 759 20.30 30.06 -34.45
CA ASN A 759 19.09 29.34 -34.13
C ASN A 759 17.89 30.25 -34.44
N SER A 760 17.14 29.94 -35.50
CA SER A 760 15.86 30.60 -35.77
C SER A 760 14.81 30.04 -34.81
N THR A 761 14.54 30.74 -33.70
CA THR A 761 13.33 30.49 -32.90
C THR A 761 12.16 31.25 -33.53
N THR A 762 11.55 30.64 -34.54
CA THR A 762 10.28 31.15 -35.06
C THR A 762 9.20 30.88 -34.01
N ALA A 763 8.88 31.91 -33.23
CA ALA A 763 7.71 31.91 -32.37
C ALA A 763 6.48 31.56 -33.21
N THR A 764 5.77 30.50 -32.83
CA THR A 764 4.54 30.09 -33.51
C THR A 764 3.38 30.83 -32.88
N GLU A 765 2.62 31.56 -33.69
CA GLU A 765 1.36 32.19 -33.28
C GLU A 765 0.29 31.11 -33.08
N LEU A 766 -0.35 31.10 -31.90
CA LEU A 766 -1.36 30.14 -31.50
C LEU A 766 -2.78 30.71 -31.48
N VAL A 767 -2.94 32.03 -31.45
CA VAL A 767 -4.23 32.71 -31.53
C VAL A 767 -4.60 32.95 -32.99
N LYS A 768 -5.83 32.61 -33.36
CA LYS A 768 -6.42 32.98 -34.66
C LYS A 768 -7.20 34.27 -34.52
N ASN A 769 -7.15 35.11 -35.55
CA ASN A 769 -7.92 36.36 -35.60
C ASN A 769 -7.67 37.26 -34.37
N GLY A 770 -6.40 37.42 -34.00
CA GLY A 770 -5.96 38.14 -32.80
C GLY A 770 -6.29 39.63 -32.77
N GLY A 771 -6.21 40.30 -33.92
CA GLY A 771 -6.67 41.69 -34.11
C GLY A 771 -8.15 41.79 -34.49
N PHE A 772 -8.94 40.72 -34.31
CA PHE A 772 -10.41 40.72 -34.48
C PHE A 772 -11.01 41.13 -35.84
N GLU A 773 -10.19 41.41 -36.86
CA GLU A 773 -10.62 41.87 -38.20
C GLU A 773 -11.57 40.92 -38.95
N SER A 774 -11.67 39.66 -38.53
CA SER A 774 -12.68 38.71 -39.03
C SER A 774 -13.91 38.59 -38.11
N GLY A 775 -14.21 39.64 -37.35
CA GLY A 775 -15.27 39.66 -36.34
C GLY A 775 -15.06 38.58 -35.28
N ALA A 776 -16.15 37.94 -34.84
CA ALA A 776 -16.11 36.88 -33.82
C ALA A 776 -15.50 35.54 -34.30
N THR A 777 -14.96 35.46 -35.51
CA THR A 777 -14.43 34.20 -36.05
C THR A 777 -13.30 33.67 -35.16
N SER A 778 -13.40 32.40 -34.74
CA SER A 778 -12.49 31.70 -33.80
C SER A 778 -12.58 32.14 -32.33
N TRP A 779 -13.47 33.09 -32.00
CA TRP A 779 -13.68 33.58 -30.64
C TRP A 779 -15.07 33.21 -30.13
N THR A 780 -15.17 32.79 -28.88
CA THR A 780 -16.42 32.69 -28.14
C THR A 780 -16.56 33.95 -27.27
N GLN A 781 -17.69 34.65 -27.34
CA GLN A 781 -17.85 35.93 -26.67
C GLN A 781 -19.25 36.16 -26.11
N THR A 782 -19.39 37.12 -25.20
CA THR A 782 -20.67 37.80 -24.98
C THR A 782 -21.08 38.56 -26.26
N THR A 783 -22.38 38.60 -26.55
CA THR A 783 -22.87 39.13 -27.83
C THR A 783 -22.56 40.62 -27.93
N GLY A 784 -21.82 41.02 -28.96
CA GLY A 784 -21.51 42.42 -29.26
C GLY A 784 -20.11 42.87 -28.81
N VAL A 785 -19.38 42.07 -28.03
CA VAL A 785 -18.04 42.43 -27.52
C VAL A 785 -17.05 42.73 -28.65
N ILE A 786 -16.90 41.83 -29.62
CA ILE A 786 -16.10 42.06 -30.83
C ILE A 786 -16.95 42.84 -31.83
N ASN A 787 -16.59 44.10 -32.05
CA ASN A 787 -17.31 45.03 -32.92
C ASN A 787 -16.36 46.06 -33.55
N ASN A 788 -16.88 46.91 -34.43
CA ASN A 788 -16.17 48.00 -35.11
C ASN A 788 -16.82 49.37 -34.85
N ASP A 789 -17.48 49.53 -33.69
CA ASP A 789 -18.08 50.80 -33.27
C ASP A 789 -17.03 51.92 -33.17
N SER A 790 -17.36 53.15 -33.57
CA SER A 790 -16.44 54.29 -33.53
C SER A 790 -16.35 54.97 -32.15
N GLY A 791 -17.17 54.57 -31.18
CA GLY A 791 -17.14 55.09 -29.81
C GLY A 791 -15.85 54.75 -29.08
N GLU A 792 -15.28 53.59 -29.38
CA GLU A 792 -13.93 53.19 -28.95
C GLU A 792 -13.12 52.77 -30.17
N ALA A 793 -11.97 53.42 -30.36
CA ALA A 793 -11.09 53.14 -31.50
C ALA A 793 -10.33 51.82 -31.27
N ALA A 794 -10.16 51.02 -32.33
CA ALA A 794 -9.25 49.88 -32.32
C ALA A 794 -7.77 50.35 -32.25
N HIS A 795 -6.88 49.52 -31.73
CA HIS A 795 -5.44 49.80 -31.71
C HIS A 795 -4.87 49.72 -33.13
N ALA A 796 -5.26 48.69 -33.88
CA ALA A 796 -4.94 48.51 -35.27
C ALA A 796 -6.19 48.02 -36.04
N GLY A 797 -6.26 48.31 -37.35
CA GLY A 797 -7.40 47.87 -38.15
C GLY A 797 -8.70 48.60 -37.83
N SER A 798 -9.81 47.87 -37.74
CA SER A 798 -11.16 48.42 -37.56
C SER A 798 -12.00 47.67 -36.52
N TYR A 799 -11.59 46.48 -36.09
CA TYR A 799 -12.29 45.68 -35.08
C TYR A 799 -11.49 45.62 -33.78
N LYS A 800 -12.20 45.50 -32.67
CA LYS A 800 -11.63 45.30 -31.33
C LYS A 800 -12.60 44.51 -30.47
N ALA A 801 -12.12 43.95 -29.37
CA ALA A 801 -12.98 43.41 -28.32
C ALA A 801 -13.21 44.49 -27.26
N TRP A 802 -14.44 44.99 -27.15
CA TRP A 802 -14.85 45.98 -26.16
C TRP A 802 -15.73 45.27 -25.12
N LEU A 803 -15.20 45.12 -23.92
CA LEU A 803 -15.88 44.55 -22.77
C LEU A 803 -16.37 45.69 -21.86
N ASP A 804 -17.56 45.50 -21.27
CA ASP A 804 -18.18 46.43 -20.33
C ASP A 804 -18.49 47.81 -20.97
N GLY A 805 -18.48 48.90 -20.20
CA GLY A 805 -18.74 50.27 -20.68
C GLY A 805 -20.22 50.69 -20.68
N TYR A 806 -21.08 50.00 -19.93
CA TYR A 806 -22.53 50.21 -19.93
C TYR A 806 -22.99 51.29 -18.93
N GLY A 807 -22.19 51.59 -17.90
CA GLY A 807 -22.60 52.38 -16.73
C GLY A 807 -23.70 51.67 -15.92
N SER A 808 -23.68 50.34 -15.93
CA SER A 808 -24.60 49.48 -15.18
C SER A 808 -24.03 48.07 -15.07
N ALA A 809 -24.49 47.30 -14.08
CA ALA A 809 -23.88 46.00 -13.78
C ALA A 809 -23.92 45.06 -14.97
N HIS A 810 -22.74 44.70 -15.48
CA HIS A 810 -22.57 43.86 -16.65
C HIS A 810 -21.39 42.90 -16.45
N THR A 811 -21.36 41.83 -17.23
CA THR A 811 -20.22 40.93 -17.29
C THR A 811 -20.03 40.49 -18.72
N ASP A 812 -18.86 40.77 -19.26
CA ASP A 812 -18.46 40.39 -20.60
C ASP A 812 -17.32 39.38 -20.61
N TYR A 813 -17.26 38.58 -21.66
CA TYR A 813 -16.09 37.76 -21.91
C TYR A 813 -15.80 37.62 -23.41
N VAL A 814 -14.52 37.37 -23.71
CA VAL A 814 -14.06 36.93 -25.02
C VAL A 814 -12.94 35.91 -24.83
N ARG A 815 -13.09 34.73 -25.46
CA ARG A 815 -12.18 33.59 -25.25
C ARG A 815 -11.93 32.74 -26.48
N GLN A 816 -10.75 32.12 -26.53
CA GLN A 816 -10.33 31.22 -27.60
C GLN A 816 -9.51 30.04 -27.05
N SER A 817 -9.75 28.84 -27.60
CA SER A 817 -8.96 27.64 -27.31
C SER A 817 -7.65 27.63 -28.09
N ILE A 818 -6.54 27.36 -27.40
CA ILE A 818 -5.19 27.22 -27.98
C ILE A 818 -4.53 25.92 -27.48
N ALA A 819 -3.66 25.33 -28.30
CA ALA A 819 -2.84 24.19 -27.92
C ALA A 819 -1.37 24.61 -27.87
N ILE A 820 -0.75 24.57 -26.69
CA ILE A 820 0.64 24.96 -26.49
C ILE A 820 1.53 23.72 -26.70
N PRO A 821 2.40 23.69 -27.71
CA PRO A 821 3.21 22.51 -28.03
C PRO A 821 4.09 22.08 -26.87
N ALA A 822 4.20 20.75 -26.64
CA ALA A 822 5.11 20.21 -25.62
C ALA A 822 6.60 20.44 -25.94
N THR A 823 6.91 20.79 -27.19
CA THR A 823 8.27 21.14 -27.65
C THR A 823 8.63 22.59 -27.37
N ALA A 824 7.68 23.42 -26.93
CA ALA A 824 7.95 24.81 -26.57
C ALA A 824 8.76 24.88 -25.28
N THR A 825 9.63 25.88 -25.19
CA THR A 825 10.42 26.22 -24.00
C THR A 825 9.88 27.47 -23.31
N LYS A 826 9.11 28.30 -24.04
CA LYS A 826 8.43 29.49 -23.51
C LYS A 826 7.12 29.74 -24.25
N ALA A 827 6.10 30.21 -23.54
CA ALA A 827 4.85 30.69 -24.14
C ALA A 827 4.41 32.02 -23.51
N THR A 828 4.11 33.03 -24.31
CA THR A 828 3.62 34.34 -23.86
C THR A 828 2.30 34.71 -24.52
N LEU A 829 1.41 35.33 -23.76
CA LEU A 829 0.21 36.03 -24.24
C LEU A 829 0.50 37.53 -24.25
N ASP A 830 0.45 38.14 -25.43
CA ASP A 830 0.64 39.56 -25.65
C ASP A 830 -0.68 40.17 -26.16
N PHE A 831 -1.06 41.35 -25.69
CA PHE A 831 -2.25 42.07 -26.16
C PHE A 831 -2.16 43.56 -25.86
N PHE A 832 -2.89 44.37 -26.62
CA PHE A 832 -3.04 45.79 -26.35
C PHE A 832 -4.36 46.04 -25.61
N MET A 833 -4.31 46.85 -24.57
CA MET A 833 -5.50 47.24 -23.80
C MET A 833 -5.59 48.75 -23.62
N HIS A 834 -6.77 49.30 -23.87
CA HIS A 834 -7.17 50.65 -23.48
C HIS A 834 -8.26 50.55 -22.42
N ILE A 835 -8.13 51.37 -21.37
CA ILE A 835 -9.13 51.47 -20.29
C ILE A 835 -9.63 52.91 -20.27
N ASP A 836 -10.90 53.11 -20.64
CA ASP A 836 -11.60 54.38 -20.47
C ASP A 836 -12.58 54.27 -19.31
N THR A 837 -12.61 55.25 -18.41
CA THR A 837 -13.46 55.18 -17.22
C THR A 837 -14.01 56.55 -16.83
N ALA A 838 -15.29 56.57 -16.45
CA ALA A 838 -15.92 57.70 -15.77
C ALA A 838 -15.75 57.61 -14.23
N GLU A 839 -15.15 56.54 -13.72
CA GLU A 839 -14.96 56.32 -12.30
C GLU A 839 -13.72 56.97 -11.71
N PRO A 840 -13.69 57.24 -10.39
CA PRO A 840 -12.48 57.65 -9.71
C PRO A 840 -11.44 56.53 -9.71
N THR A 841 -10.20 56.85 -10.10
CA THR A 841 -9.08 55.91 -10.14
C THR A 841 -8.45 55.59 -8.77
N THR A 842 -9.21 55.76 -7.67
CA THR A 842 -8.76 55.53 -6.29
C THR A 842 -9.26 54.21 -5.70
N THR A 843 -10.29 53.61 -6.31
CA THR A 843 -10.93 52.37 -5.86
C THR A 843 -11.22 51.51 -7.08
N ALA A 844 -10.95 50.21 -6.97
CA ALA A 844 -11.29 49.24 -8.00
C ALA A 844 -12.79 48.89 -7.90
N TYR A 845 -13.60 49.43 -8.80
CA TYR A 845 -15.04 49.10 -8.88
C TYR A 845 -15.25 48.07 -10.00
N ASP A 846 -14.82 48.42 -11.21
CA ASP A 846 -14.89 47.54 -12.39
C ASP A 846 -13.57 46.81 -12.63
N THR A 847 -13.62 45.56 -13.08
CA THR A 847 -12.41 44.74 -13.25
C THR A 847 -12.37 43.97 -14.56
N LEU A 848 -11.17 43.86 -15.13
CA LEU A 848 -10.86 42.90 -16.19
C LEU A 848 -9.88 41.87 -15.64
N SER A 849 -10.17 40.59 -15.86
CA SER A 849 -9.26 39.48 -15.57
C SER A 849 -8.87 38.73 -16.84
N VAL A 850 -7.57 38.51 -17.01
CA VAL A 850 -7.04 37.53 -17.97
C VAL A 850 -6.93 36.19 -17.27
N GLN A 851 -7.60 35.19 -17.83
CA GLN A 851 -7.73 33.87 -17.24
C GLN A 851 -7.35 32.77 -18.23
N VAL A 852 -6.93 31.63 -17.68
CA VAL A 852 -6.88 30.35 -18.37
C VAL A 852 -8.02 29.47 -17.86
N ILE A 853 -8.75 28.85 -18.80
CA ILE A 853 -9.66 27.73 -18.52
C ILE A 853 -8.94 26.45 -18.90
N THR A 854 -8.63 25.62 -17.91
CA THR A 854 -7.92 24.35 -18.14
C THR A 854 -8.82 23.33 -18.83
N SER A 855 -8.22 22.25 -19.35
CA SER A 855 -8.97 21.11 -19.92
C SER A 855 -9.95 20.46 -18.93
N ALA A 856 -9.72 20.60 -17.62
CA ALA A 856 -10.61 20.16 -16.55
C ALA A 856 -11.73 21.17 -16.21
N GLY A 857 -11.83 22.29 -16.93
CA GLY A 857 -12.84 23.34 -16.70
C GLY A 857 -12.53 24.29 -15.54
N LYS A 858 -11.31 24.28 -14.99
CA LYS A 858 -10.90 25.18 -13.90
C LYS A 858 -10.49 26.54 -14.45
N TYR A 859 -11.00 27.61 -13.85
CA TYR A 859 -10.58 28.99 -14.13
C TYR A 859 -9.36 29.36 -13.26
N VAL A 860 -8.33 29.93 -13.88
CA VAL A 860 -7.13 30.44 -13.22
C VAL A 860 -6.87 31.85 -13.70
N THR A 861 -6.92 32.84 -12.79
CA THR A 861 -6.57 34.22 -13.09
C THR A 861 -5.06 34.39 -13.17
N LEU A 862 -4.59 34.94 -14.30
CA LEU A 862 -3.17 35.20 -14.57
C LEU A 862 -2.78 36.65 -14.31
N ALA A 863 -3.70 37.58 -14.60
CA ALA A 863 -3.54 39.00 -14.34
C ALA A 863 -4.91 39.68 -14.23
N SER A 864 -4.96 40.80 -13.52
CA SER A 864 -6.19 41.61 -13.36
C SER A 864 -5.87 43.10 -13.43
N TRP A 865 -6.82 43.85 -13.98
CA TRP A 865 -6.83 45.30 -14.05
C TRP A 865 -8.19 45.83 -13.59
N SER A 866 -8.25 47.12 -13.31
CA SER A 866 -9.48 47.83 -13.00
C SER A 866 -9.50 49.23 -13.61
N ASN A 867 -10.60 49.94 -13.43
CA ASN A 867 -10.71 51.38 -13.63
C ASN A 867 -9.54 52.20 -13.04
N MET A 868 -8.89 51.74 -11.96
CA MET A 868 -7.69 52.38 -11.39
C MET A 868 -6.47 52.38 -12.33
N ASN A 869 -6.47 51.52 -13.34
CA ASN A 869 -5.39 51.37 -14.32
C ASN A 869 -5.62 52.20 -15.58
N ALA A 870 -6.64 53.06 -15.62
CA ALA A 870 -6.91 53.94 -16.75
C ALA A 870 -5.68 54.79 -17.12
N ALA A 871 -5.33 54.76 -18.40
CA ALA A 871 -4.20 55.46 -18.97
C ALA A 871 -4.55 55.94 -20.38
N ALA A 872 -3.84 56.97 -20.86
CA ALA A 872 -4.08 57.50 -22.19
C ALA A 872 -3.67 56.48 -23.27
N GLY A 873 -4.62 56.13 -24.13
CA GLY A 873 -4.42 55.22 -25.26
C GLY A 873 -4.16 53.76 -24.86
N TYR A 874 -3.80 52.95 -25.84
CA TYR A 874 -3.50 51.53 -25.65
C TYR A 874 -2.14 51.31 -24.99
N GLN A 875 -2.08 50.33 -24.10
CA GLN A 875 -0.88 49.82 -23.47
C GLN A 875 -0.69 48.35 -23.87
N GLU A 876 0.54 47.96 -24.19
CA GLU A 876 0.90 46.57 -24.45
C GLU A 876 1.08 45.82 -23.12
N HIS A 877 0.50 44.62 -23.03
CA HIS A 877 0.60 43.74 -21.87
C HIS A 877 1.07 42.35 -22.29
N THR A 878 1.98 41.79 -21.49
CA THR A 878 2.50 40.43 -21.65
C THR A 878 2.22 39.60 -20.40
N VAL A 879 1.71 38.38 -20.60
CA VAL A 879 1.40 37.41 -19.54
C VAL A 879 2.11 36.08 -19.86
N ASP A 880 2.75 35.46 -18.86
CA ASP A 880 3.45 34.18 -19.02
C ASP A 880 2.47 32.99 -19.01
N LEU A 881 2.57 32.13 -20.03
CA LEU A 881 1.80 30.91 -20.20
C LEU A 881 2.66 29.64 -20.10
N SER A 882 3.94 29.76 -19.75
CA SER A 882 4.90 28.65 -19.79
C SER A 882 4.52 27.48 -18.86
N ALA A 883 3.74 27.73 -17.80
CA ALA A 883 3.19 26.69 -16.92
C ALA A 883 2.19 25.73 -17.61
N TYR A 884 1.72 26.10 -18.81
CA TYR A 884 0.72 25.36 -19.59
C TYR A 884 1.29 24.72 -20.85
N ILE A 885 2.62 24.69 -21.00
CA ILE A 885 3.30 23.99 -22.10
C ILE A 885 2.88 22.51 -22.13
N GLY A 886 2.56 22.00 -23.32
CA GLY A 886 2.04 20.65 -23.53
C GLY A 886 0.53 20.49 -23.31
N GLN A 887 -0.20 21.57 -23.02
CA GLN A 887 -1.64 21.51 -22.73
C GLN A 887 -2.48 22.28 -23.76
N THR A 888 -3.76 21.90 -23.85
CA THR A 888 -4.79 22.70 -24.55
C THR A 888 -5.60 23.47 -23.51
N VAL A 889 -5.66 24.79 -23.65
CA VAL A 889 -6.30 25.72 -22.70
C VAL A 889 -7.18 26.73 -23.44
N GLN A 890 -8.11 27.39 -22.75
CA GLN A 890 -8.79 28.58 -23.29
C GLN A 890 -8.24 29.85 -22.63
N ILE A 891 -7.78 30.80 -23.44
CA ILE A 891 -7.48 32.16 -22.98
C ILE A 891 -8.80 32.91 -22.90
N ASN A 892 -9.09 33.52 -21.75
CA ASN A 892 -10.35 34.18 -21.44
C ASN A 892 -10.09 35.57 -20.86
N PHE A 893 -10.53 36.61 -21.57
CA PHE A 893 -10.66 37.95 -21.02
C PHE A 893 -12.05 38.07 -20.43
N TYR A 894 -12.14 38.48 -19.17
CA TYR A 894 -13.38 38.49 -18.40
C TYR A 894 -13.55 39.84 -17.70
N GLY A 895 -14.50 40.63 -18.17
CA GLY A 895 -14.88 41.94 -17.65
C GLY A 895 -16.05 41.85 -16.69
N VAL A 896 -16.01 42.65 -15.62
CA VAL A 896 -17.10 42.81 -14.66
C VAL A 896 -17.24 44.30 -14.36
N GLU A 897 -18.40 44.83 -14.71
CA GLU A 897 -18.82 46.19 -14.41
C GLU A 897 -19.84 46.19 -13.28
N ASP A 898 -19.73 47.15 -12.37
CA ASP A 898 -20.69 47.36 -11.29
C ASP A 898 -21.87 48.25 -11.74
N SER A 899 -22.80 48.54 -10.82
CA SER A 899 -24.02 49.28 -11.16
C SER A 899 -23.86 50.80 -11.29
N THR A 900 -22.65 51.34 -11.25
CA THR A 900 -22.41 52.78 -11.05
C THR A 900 -22.01 53.53 -12.33
N GLN A 901 -20.75 53.93 -12.50
CA GLN A 901 -20.28 54.64 -13.70
C GLN A 901 -19.51 53.70 -14.61
N GLN A 902 -19.35 54.09 -15.87
CA GLN A 902 -18.79 53.18 -16.86
C GLN A 902 -17.28 52.99 -16.72
N THR A 903 -16.82 51.76 -16.95
CA THR A 903 -15.45 51.46 -17.33
C THR A 903 -15.44 50.53 -18.53
N SER A 904 -14.78 50.96 -19.60
CA SER A 904 -14.60 50.22 -20.84
C SER A 904 -13.23 49.56 -20.86
N PHE A 905 -13.19 48.24 -21.07
CA PHE A 905 -11.95 47.50 -21.30
C PHE A 905 -11.86 47.11 -22.78
N VAL A 906 -11.03 47.82 -23.53
CA VAL A 906 -10.91 47.67 -24.97
C VAL A 906 -9.62 46.92 -25.30
N ILE A 907 -9.74 45.74 -25.89
CA ILE A 907 -8.64 44.81 -26.15
C ILE A 907 -8.47 44.62 -27.65
N ASP A 908 -7.22 44.62 -28.09
CA ASP A 908 -6.87 44.44 -29.49
C ASP A 908 -5.51 43.75 -29.66
N ASP A 909 -5.20 43.29 -30.87
CA ASP A 909 -3.93 42.68 -31.27
C ASP A 909 -3.47 41.53 -30.34
N VAL A 910 -4.38 40.61 -30.01
CA VAL A 910 -4.08 39.47 -29.13
C VAL A 910 -3.20 38.45 -29.85
N SER A 911 -2.07 38.09 -29.23
CA SER A 911 -1.06 37.16 -29.76
C SER A 911 -0.68 36.16 -28.67
N VAL A 912 -0.60 34.87 -29.01
CA VAL A 912 0.08 33.89 -28.16
C VAL A 912 1.21 33.25 -28.93
N LYS A 913 2.44 33.50 -28.47
CA LYS A 913 3.66 33.03 -29.10
C LYS A 913 4.29 31.92 -28.28
N ALA A 914 4.42 30.73 -28.89
CA ALA A 914 5.20 29.62 -28.33
C ALA A 914 6.55 29.49 -29.05
N GLN A 915 7.64 29.42 -28.28
CA GLN A 915 9.03 29.39 -28.77
C GLN A 915 9.76 28.12 -28.35
#